data_AF-A0A2P6N260-F1
#
_entry.id   AF-A0A2P6N260-F1
#
_cell.length_a   1.000
_cell.length_b   1.000
_cell.length_c   1.000
_cell.angle_alpha   90.00
_cell.angle_beta   90.00
_cell.angle_gamma   90.00
#
_symmetry.space_group_name_H-M   'P 1'
#
loop_
_entity.id
_entity.type
_entity.pdbx_description
1 polymer ?
#
loop_
_entity_poly.entity_id
_entity_poly.type
_entity_poly.pdbx_seq_one_letter_code
_entity_poly.pdbx_strand_id
1 'polypeptide(L)'
;MKFLYRFNTDSRHAVLEHAHECPFRFISEEFRNQVDEIKQDVRIGVAVVLENQHGQIFTTRRADHMRTFPRGWVLPGGHIEEGETLKRAGAREVHEETGIKVEESQLSPLALYESVFPVHLQVGQPKRHHIVIYFYAKIHMDEHATLNLDPQEVGAAGWLDMEQLKKVFRCDVPQSGKFSALVRRGEEWSEEELPIESLQAIPDENGRLQNERLTTGTRVAIRRWMRMKGVEPVEMCSPKLPSDLTRSISFISNSMLYRRERRAPGIFEVEVESSKGPLKNCRHIISERREAFAQSSDNMRTTLLIVFALAVVSGQNCASQGCNAWDGACCSQYGYCGSTEEYCSTDKGCVSGCWGAPAPTPTKAPEPTKDNNNYGSIDNGDRSGADLPNQPQYAANVKDCQARCYNNAQCGSWAFDSCGTNCWLKSGQPGHSDANCRQSGVISGRDNNGGNNGGNNGGNGGNNSTGSCFPMGSASFKNGHPNNRNQWFCGADQIYGFLGFSYPLEDGNCNADSNSYNKISRDMADMKKRYDAKFLRVYLPQCRQTSIWKNLVKAGRDNDMAVIPMIFWDWGPNDNLMYQAQNALLGVFKDGEVGGIAPYVIHSVAYGDELGEQGDYWLPKMRSFKQQLSQYGVMLTMTDDWDRDIFRNGDSLKDFGRQVNDLSDLTNIHIMPYYHPWQCPNAYSFWPYFQSQVNFATKNLKRPIMVSQTCWSSDGNSGHGRGAHDEARNMDNFKKYWSTFTDNCQYFKSNKVGWFVHAYSDSGEPGFGMLDWNNNPKFGFNPYRC
;
A
#
# COMPACT_ATOMS: atom_id res chain seq x y z
N MET A 1 32.58 3.06 -25.80
CA MET A 1 31.71 2.87 -26.99
C MET A 1 30.70 4.03 -27.03
N LYS A 2 30.67 4.83 -28.11
CA LYS A 2 29.66 5.90 -28.32
C LYS A 2 28.61 5.36 -29.29
N PHE A 3 27.37 5.24 -28.86
CA PHE A 3 26.23 4.90 -29.74
C PHE A 3 25.26 6.08 -29.78
N LEU A 4 24.98 6.57 -30.99
CA LEU A 4 23.93 7.56 -31.28
C LEU A 4 22.72 6.80 -31.80
N TYR A 5 21.64 6.74 -31.01
CA TYR A 5 20.33 6.24 -31.48
C TYR A 5 19.23 7.22 -31.09
N ARG A 6 18.42 7.63 -32.08
CA ARG A 6 17.24 8.50 -31.91
C ARG A 6 15.97 7.66 -32.00
N PHE A 7 15.09 7.79 -31.01
CA PHE A 7 13.68 7.38 -31.12
C PHE A 7 12.85 8.60 -31.58
N ASN A 8 11.79 8.39 -32.36
CA ASN A 8 11.22 9.40 -33.26
C ASN A 8 10.32 10.48 -32.58
N THR A 9 10.36 11.68 -33.17
CA THR A 9 9.47 12.88 -33.06
C THR A 9 9.08 13.39 -31.66
N ASP A 10 10.05 14.00 -30.95
CA ASP A 10 9.92 15.19 -30.06
C ASP A 10 10.70 15.13 -28.73
N SER A 11 11.33 13.99 -28.39
CA SER A 11 12.22 13.93 -27.21
C SER A 11 13.56 13.25 -27.51
N ARG A 12 14.65 13.82 -26.95
CA ARG A 12 16.05 13.42 -27.19
C ARG A 12 16.54 12.25 -26.34
N HIS A 13 15.67 11.50 -25.66
CA HIS A 13 16.08 10.57 -24.59
C HIS A 13 15.59 9.14 -24.82
N ALA A 14 16.46 8.17 -24.54
CA ALA A 14 16.13 6.75 -24.46
C ALA A 14 16.36 6.27 -23.02
N VAL A 15 15.43 5.49 -22.47
CA VAL A 15 15.50 4.97 -21.10
C VAL A 15 16.14 3.59 -21.12
N LEU A 16 17.27 3.44 -20.43
CA LEU A 16 17.90 2.14 -20.17
C LEU A 16 17.29 1.52 -18.90
N GLU A 17 16.60 0.41 -19.05
CA GLU A 17 16.03 -0.37 -17.94
C GLU A 17 16.98 -1.50 -17.52
N HIS A 18 16.87 -2.02 -16.30
CA HIS A 18 17.66 -3.16 -15.82
C HIS A 18 16.84 -3.99 -14.81
N ALA A 19 17.23 -5.23 -14.55
CA ALA A 19 16.59 -6.04 -13.51
C ALA A 19 16.68 -5.36 -12.13
N HIS A 20 15.66 -5.51 -11.29
CA HIS A 20 15.68 -5.01 -9.92
C HIS A 20 16.88 -5.57 -9.14
N GLU A 21 17.22 -6.84 -9.40
CA GLU A 21 18.28 -7.59 -8.76
C GLU A 21 19.64 -7.51 -9.48
N CYS A 22 19.77 -6.60 -10.47
CA CYS A 22 21.00 -6.43 -11.26
C CYS A 22 22.23 -6.35 -10.34
N PRO A 23 23.23 -7.23 -10.51
CA PRO A 23 24.38 -7.31 -9.59
C PRO A 23 25.22 -6.03 -9.62
N PHE A 24 25.29 -5.34 -10.77
CA PHE A 24 26.02 -4.08 -10.90
C PHE A 24 25.35 -2.90 -10.17
N ARG A 25 24.09 -3.04 -9.69
CA ARG A 25 23.45 -2.08 -8.76
C ARG A 25 24.01 -2.20 -7.34
N PHE A 26 24.51 -3.38 -6.97
CA PHE A 26 24.93 -3.71 -5.59
C PHE A 26 26.45 -3.79 -5.41
N ILE A 27 27.22 -3.77 -6.50
CA ILE A 27 28.69 -3.70 -6.46
C ILE A 27 29.12 -2.28 -6.09
N SER A 28 29.73 -2.13 -4.91
CA SER A 28 30.34 -0.88 -4.43
C SER A 28 31.73 -0.65 -5.05
N GLU A 29 32.26 0.56 -4.92
CA GLU A 29 33.56 0.97 -5.50
C GLU A 29 34.75 0.16 -4.93
N GLU A 30 34.74 -0.25 -3.64
CA GLU A 30 35.76 -1.14 -3.04
C GLU A 30 35.62 -2.59 -3.52
N PHE A 31 34.43 -3.07 -3.91
CA PHE A 31 34.27 -4.41 -4.48
C PHE A 31 34.83 -4.48 -5.92
N ARG A 32 34.83 -3.37 -6.67
CA ARG A 32 35.51 -3.30 -7.99
C ARG A 32 37.02 -3.55 -7.90
N ASN A 33 37.64 -3.22 -6.77
CA ASN A 33 39.08 -3.39 -6.55
C ASN A 33 39.46 -4.77 -6.00
N GLN A 34 38.47 -5.61 -5.64
CA GLN A 34 38.68 -6.98 -5.16
C GLN A 34 38.30 -8.03 -6.20
N VAL A 35 37.52 -7.63 -7.21
CA VAL A 35 37.26 -8.46 -8.38
C VAL A 35 38.29 -8.11 -9.45
N ASP A 36 39.52 -8.61 -9.27
CA ASP A 36 40.65 -8.46 -10.20
C ASP A 36 40.40 -9.07 -11.61
N GLU A 37 39.20 -9.63 -11.87
CA GLU A 37 38.92 -10.43 -13.07
C GLU A 37 37.60 -10.18 -13.83
N ILE A 38 36.81 -9.14 -13.56
CA ILE A 38 35.78 -8.74 -14.56
C ILE A 38 36.46 -7.92 -15.66
N LYS A 39 37.34 -8.56 -16.42
CA LYS A 39 37.90 -8.07 -17.70
C LYS A 39 36.92 -8.31 -18.86
N GLN A 40 35.62 -8.19 -18.63
CA GLN A 40 34.64 -8.42 -19.68
C GLN A 40 34.04 -7.11 -20.16
N ASP A 41 34.23 -6.85 -21.46
CA ASP A 41 33.59 -5.74 -22.13
C ASP A 41 32.06 -5.88 -22.10
N VAL A 42 31.37 -4.76 -21.87
CA VAL A 42 29.91 -4.68 -22.04
C VAL A 42 29.60 -4.90 -23.50
N ARG A 43 28.90 -5.99 -23.80
CA ARG A 43 28.51 -6.35 -25.16
C ARG A 43 27.17 -5.75 -25.52
N ILE A 44 26.84 -5.76 -26.79
CA ILE A 44 25.55 -5.27 -27.26
C ILE A 44 24.85 -6.39 -28.01
N GLY A 45 23.58 -6.56 -27.69
CA GLY A 45 22.68 -7.46 -28.39
C GLY A 45 21.45 -6.72 -28.91
N VAL A 46 20.77 -7.32 -29.86
CA VAL A 46 19.51 -6.83 -30.41
C VAL A 46 18.48 -7.94 -30.31
N ALA A 47 17.21 -7.59 -30.10
CA ALA A 47 16.12 -8.55 -30.13
C ALA A 47 14.82 -7.91 -30.63
N VAL A 48 13.92 -8.69 -31.21
CA VAL A 48 12.76 -8.15 -31.94
C VAL A 48 11.43 -8.70 -31.41
N VAL A 49 10.52 -7.81 -31.01
CA VAL A 49 9.10 -8.14 -30.83
C VAL A 49 8.46 -8.23 -32.21
N LEU A 50 8.19 -9.47 -32.66
CA LEU A 50 7.49 -9.74 -33.90
C LEU A 50 6.00 -9.90 -33.64
N GLU A 51 5.17 -9.03 -34.21
CA GLU A 51 3.71 -9.14 -34.14
C GLU A 51 3.13 -9.57 -35.48
N ASN A 52 2.35 -10.65 -35.50
CA ASN A 52 1.68 -11.13 -36.71
C ASN A 52 0.35 -10.37 -37.01
N GLN A 53 -0.32 -10.73 -38.10
CA GLN A 53 -1.61 -10.13 -38.48
C GLN A 53 -2.76 -10.38 -37.48
N HIS A 54 -2.61 -11.37 -36.58
CA HIS A 54 -3.60 -11.70 -35.54
C HIS A 54 -3.35 -10.97 -34.21
N GLY A 55 -2.34 -10.10 -34.14
CA GLY A 55 -1.99 -9.37 -32.91
C GLY A 55 -1.29 -10.22 -31.85
N GLN A 56 -0.72 -11.36 -32.26
CA GLN A 56 0.09 -12.22 -31.39
C GLN A 56 1.57 -11.88 -31.54
N ILE A 57 2.35 -12.08 -30.49
CA ILE A 57 3.81 -11.91 -30.53
C ILE A 57 4.55 -13.24 -30.52
N PHE A 58 5.68 -13.29 -31.22
CA PHE A 58 6.50 -14.50 -31.29
C PHE A 58 7.55 -14.55 -30.16
N THR A 59 7.71 -15.72 -29.55
CA THR A 59 8.73 -15.98 -28.53
C THR A 59 9.41 -17.32 -28.78
N THR A 60 10.70 -17.41 -28.45
CA THR A 60 11.51 -18.63 -28.54
C THR A 60 12.01 -19.02 -27.15
N ARG A 61 11.96 -20.31 -26.82
CA ARG A 61 12.55 -20.87 -25.61
C ARG A 61 13.96 -21.33 -25.93
N ARG A 62 14.95 -20.81 -25.22
CA ARG A 62 16.36 -21.19 -25.39
C ARG A 62 16.57 -22.67 -25.09
N ALA A 63 17.38 -23.35 -25.91
CA ALA A 63 17.71 -24.76 -25.72
C ALA A 63 18.39 -25.05 -24.37
N ASP A 64 18.22 -26.26 -23.86
CA ASP A 64 18.69 -26.69 -22.53
C ASP A 64 20.20 -26.54 -22.32
N HIS A 65 20.99 -26.72 -23.39
CA HIS A 65 22.45 -26.69 -23.34
C HIS A 65 23.04 -25.27 -23.42
N MET A 66 22.20 -24.23 -23.58
CA MET A 66 22.65 -22.86 -23.70
C MET A 66 23.31 -22.35 -22.41
N ARG A 67 24.48 -21.71 -22.55
CA ARG A 67 25.26 -21.23 -21.40
C ARG A 67 24.62 -20.04 -20.66
N THR A 68 23.78 -19.26 -21.35
CA THR A 68 23.08 -18.09 -20.80
C THR A 68 21.59 -18.28 -20.90
N PHE A 69 20.91 -18.12 -19.75
CA PHE A 69 19.46 -18.25 -19.63
C PHE A 69 18.88 -19.53 -20.29
N PRO A 70 19.40 -20.74 -20.01
CA PRO A 70 18.81 -21.98 -20.53
C PRO A 70 17.33 -22.06 -20.16
N ARG A 71 16.51 -22.59 -21.08
CA ARG A 71 15.03 -22.70 -20.96
C ARG A 71 14.28 -21.39 -20.78
N GLY A 72 14.96 -20.25 -20.88
CA GLY A 72 14.33 -18.94 -20.86
C GLY A 72 13.58 -18.67 -22.16
N TRP A 73 12.32 -18.27 -22.06
CA TRP A 73 11.57 -17.69 -23.16
C TRP A 73 12.06 -16.25 -23.41
N VAL A 74 12.55 -16.04 -24.62
CA VAL A 74 13.14 -14.80 -25.12
C VAL A 74 12.47 -14.36 -26.43
N LEU A 75 12.83 -13.17 -26.89
CA LEU A 75 12.51 -12.70 -28.23
C LEU A 75 13.69 -13.08 -29.15
N PRO A 76 13.46 -13.40 -30.44
CA PRO A 76 14.53 -13.69 -31.38
C PRO A 76 15.55 -12.54 -31.41
N GLY A 77 16.83 -12.87 -31.34
CA GLY A 77 17.86 -11.87 -31.19
C GLY A 77 19.20 -12.38 -30.66
N GLY A 78 20.27 -11.75 -31.13
CA GLY A 78 21.63 -12.12 -30.78
C GLY A 78 22.60 -10.94 -30.78
N HIS A 79 23.85 -11.23 -31.07
CA HIS A 79 24.94 -10.27 -31.03
C HIS A 79 25.00 -9.45 -32.31
N ILE A 80 25.58 -8.24 -32.21
CA ILE A 80 25.90 -7.44 -33.39
C ILE A 80 27.27 -7.86 -33.92
N GLU A 81 27.37 -8.08 -35.21
CA GLU A 81 28.60 -8.36 -35.95
C GLU A 81 29.34 -7.08 -36.34
N GLU A 82 30.61 -7.21 -36.69
CA GLU A 82 31.42 -6.05 -37.07
C GLU A 82 30.92 -5.43 -38.39
N GLY A 83 30.63 -4.13 -38.36
CA GLY A 83 30.25 -3.35 -39.55
C GLY A 83 28.75 -3.36 -39.90
N GLU A 84 27.89 -4.05 -39.15
CA GLU A 84 26.43 -4.04 -39.38
C GLU A 84 25.68 -2.98 -38.54
N THR A 85 24.47 -2.61 -38.98
CA THR A 85 23.57 -1.73 -38.22
C THR A 85 22.77 -2.53 -37.19
N LEU A 86 22.27 -1.88 -36.12
CA LEU A 86 21.41 -2.58 -35.15
C LEU A 86 20.15 -3.20 -35.78
N LYS A 87 19.59 -2.54 -36.80
CA LYS A 87 18.43 -3.02 -37.53
C LYS A 87 18.78 -4.20 -38.41
N ARG A 88 19.94 -4.15 -39.10
CA ARG A 88 20.46 -5.27 -39.88
C ARG A 88 20.71 -6.49 -39.02
N ALA A 89 21.34 -6.30 -37.85
CA ALA A 89 21.52 -7.35 -36.85
C ALA A 89 20.17 -7.95 -36.44
N GLY A 90 19.18 -7.11 -36.09
CA GLY A 90 17.85 -7.58 -35.67
C GLY A 90 17.12 -8.37 -36.77
N ALA A 91 17.21 -7.93 -38.02
CA ALA A 91 16.64 -8.64 -39.17
C ALA A 91 17.34 -9.98 -39.44
N ARG A 92 18.67 -10.02 -39.35
CA ARG A 92 19.49 -11.23 -39.51
C ARG A 92 19.14 -12.27 -38.44
N GLU A 93 19.17 -11.88 -37.17
CA GLU A 93 18.92 -12.78 -36.03
C GLU A 93 17.50 -13.38 -36.07
N VAL A 94 16.50 -12.57 -36.45
CA VAL A 94 15.14 -13.08 -36.68
C VAL A 94 15.13 -14.15 -37.78
N HIS A 95 15.81 -13.91 -38.89
CA HIS A 95 15.86 -14.88 -39.99
C HIS A 95 16.65 -16.14 -39.62
N GLU A 96 17.75 -16.03 -38.89
CA GLU A 96 18.58 -17.15 -38.45
C GLU A 96 17.85 -18.05 -37.45
N GLU A 97 17.21 -17.47 -36.43
CA GLU A 97 16.51 -18.26 -35.39
C GLU A 97 15.15 -18.80 -35.84
N THR A 98 14.49 -18.16 -36.80
CA THR A 98 13.07 -18.42 -37.09
C THR A 98 12.74 -18.68 -38.56
N GLY A 99 13.62 -18.30 -39.49
CA GLY A 99 13.35 -18.27 -40.93
C GLY A 99 12.46 -17.11 -41.40
N ILE A 100 11.95 -16.27 -40.49
CA ILE A 100 11.09 -15.13 -40.83
C ILE A 100 11.95 -14.01 -41.43
N LYS A 101 11.51 -13.46 -42.57
CA LYS A 101 12.15 -12.30 -43.20
C LYS A 101 11.52 -11.00 -42.69
N VAL A 102 12.36 -10.09 -42.20
CA VAL A 102 11.97 -8.75 -41.77
C VAL A 102 12.93 -7.75 -42.39
N GLU A 103 12.40 -6.69 -43.01
CA GLU A 103 13.21 -5.63 -43.58
C GLU A 103 13.66 -4.63 -42.49
N GLU A 104 14.86 -4.06 -42.62
CA GLU A 104 15.36 -3.05 -41.66
C GLU A 104 14.42 -1.84 -41.50
N SER A 105 13.67 -1.51 -42.55
CA SER A 105 12.68 -0.43 -42.56
C SER A 105 11.46 -0.71 -41.68
N GLN A 106 11.13 -1.99 -41.44
CA GLN A 106 10.02 -2.41 -40.58
C GLN A 106 10.37 -2.37 -39.09
N LEU A 107 11.66 -2.35 -38.76
CA LEU A 107 12.12 -2.35 -37.37
C LEU A 107 12.03 -0.95 -36.75
N SER A 108 11.16 -0.83 -35.75
CA SER A 108 11.01 0.38 -34.93
C SER A 108 11.64 0.15 -33.57
N PRO A 109 12.56 1.02 -33.11
CA PRO A 109 13.13 0.88 -31.77
C PRO A 109 12.02 0.84 -30.70
N LEU A 110 12.16 -0.02 -29.69
CA LEU A 110 11.14 -0.25 -28.65
C LEU A 110 11.65 -0.02 -27.21
N ALA A 111 12.80 -0.59 -26.84
CA ALA A 111 13.33 -0.50 -25.47
C ALA A 111 14.85 -0.70 -25.41
N LEU A 112 15.47 -0.24 -24.32
CA LEU A 112 16.85 -0.55 -23.96
C LEU A 112 16.89 -1.28 -22.63
N TYR A 113 17.65 -2.36 -22.53
CA TYR A 113 17.73 -3.16 -21.31
C TYR A 113 19.16 -3.61 -21.01
N GLU A 114 19.65 -3.32 -19.80
CA GLU A 114 20.89 -3.87 -19.28
C GLU A 114 20.65 -5.29 -18.73
N SER A 115 21.21 -6.26 -19.44
CA SER A 115 21.15 -7.67 -19.13
C SER A 115 22.45 -8.15 -18.51
N VAL A 116 22.35 -8.85 -17.39
CA VAL A 116 23.49 -9.44 -16.70
C VAL A 116 23.19 -10.89 -16.40
N PHE A 117 24.16 -11.78 -16.63
CA PHE A 117 24.03 -13.19 -16.31
C PHE A 117 25.24 -13.72 -15.54
N PRO A 118 25.04 -14.42 -14.41
CA PRO A 118 23.77 -14.61 -13.70
C PRO A 118 23.16 -13.29 -13.19
N VAL A 119 21.83 -13.24 -13.10
CA VAL A 119 21.08 -12.03 -12.67
C VAL A 119 21.24 -11.77 -11.15
N HIS A 120 21.63 -12.78 -10.37
CA HIS A 120 21.84 -12.67 -8.92
C HIS A 120 23.26 -13.08 -8.54
N LEU A 121 23.93 -12.29 -7.68
CA LEU A 121 25.27 -12.60 -7.15
C LEU A 121 25.32 -13.93 -6.39
N GLN A 122 24.20 -14.39 -5.84
CA GLN A 122 24.07 -15.67 -5.13
C GLN A 122 24.24 -16.90 -6.03
N VAL A 123 23.89 -16.75 -7.32
CA VAL A 123 24.00 -17.82 -8.32
C VAL A 123 25.42 -17.89 -8.88
N GLY A 124 26.13 -16.77 -8.84
CA GLY A 124 27.53 -16.65 -9.22
C GLY A 124 27.89 -15.22 -9.59
N GLN A 125 29.19 -14.97 -9.73
CA GLN A 125 29.70 -13.70 -10.24
C GLN A 125 29.16 -13.42 -11.65
N PRO A 126 28.91 -12.14 -12.02
CA PRO A 126 28.50 -11.77 -13.37
C PRO A 126 29.49 -12.32 -14.40
N LYS A 127 29.01 -13.19 -15.29
CA LYS A 127 29.81 -13.82 -16.35
C LYS A 127 29.55 -13.24 -17.73
N ARG A 128 28.48 -12.45 -17.89
CA ARG A 128 28.06 -11.78 -19.12
C ARG A 128 27.35 -10.48 -18.76
N HIS A 129 27.64 -9.44 -19.53
CA HIS A 129 27.03 -8.12 -19.39
C HIS A 129 26.72 -7.58 -20.77
N HIS A 130 25.46 -7.27 -21.01
CA HIS A 130 24.95 -6.83 -22.29
C HIS A 130 24.03 -5.63 -22.15
N ILE A 131 24.10 -4.71 -23.11
CA ILE A 131 23.01 -3.78 -23.40
C ILE A 131 22.21 -4.37 -24.56
N VAL A 132 20.94 -4.67 -24.32
CA VAL A 132 20.03 -5.23 -25.31
C VAL A 132 19.15 -4.11 -25.86
N ILE A 133 19.17 -3.91 -27.18
CA ILE A 133 18.26 -3.01 -27.87
C ILE A 133 17.10 -3.83 -28.42
N TYR A 134 15.90 -3.57 -27.92
CA TYR A 134 14.69 -4.18 -28.44
C TYR A 134 14.10 -3.34 -29.57
N PHE A 135 13.74 -4.00 -30.66
CA PHE A 135 12.94 -3.47 -31.75
C PHE A 135 11.54 -4.09 -31.75
N TYR A 136 10.63 -3.45 -32.46
CA TYR A 136 9.31 -3.94 -32.78
C TYR A 136 9.17 -3.99 -34.31
N ALA A 137 8.62 -5.09 -34.82
CA ALA A 137 8.21 -5.23 -36.20
C ALA A 137 6.83 -5.89 -36.28
N LYS A 138 5.97 -5.31 -37.12
CA LYS A 138 4.73 -5.97 -37.53
C LYS A 138 4.98 -6.73 -38.83
N ILE A 139 4.64 -8.01 -38.84
CA ILE A 139 4.84 -8.92 -39.96
C ILE A 139 3.50 -9.48 -40.44
N HIS A 140 3.51 -9.97 -41.68
CA HIS A 140 2.41 -10.75 -42.24
C HIS A 140 2.96 -12.13 -42.58
N MET A 141 2.37 -13.17 -41.98
CA MET A 141 2.76 -14.54 -42.26
C MET A 141 1.77 -15.18 -43.23
N ASP A 142 2.31 -15.83 -44.26
CA ASP A 142 1.54 -16.71 -45.13
C ASP A 142 1.03 -17.92 -44.31
N GLU A 143 -0.20 -18.36 -44.55
CA GLU A 143 -0.83 -19.50 -43.86
C GLU A 143 -0.05 -20.81 -44.09
N HIS A 144 0.80 -20.86 -45.14
CA HIS A 144 1.67 -21.99 -45.46
C HIS A 144 3.15 -21.78 -45.07
N ALA A 145 3.50 -20.65 -44.45
CA ALA A 145 4.88 -20.39 -44.05
C ALA A 145 5.32 -21.31 -42.91
N THR A 146 6.32 -22.14 -43.16
CA THR A 146 6.96 -22.98 -42.13
C THR A 146 8.05 -22.21 -41.40
N LEU A 147 8.02 -22.24 -40.08
CA LEU A 147 9.13 -21.76 -39.25
C LEU A 147 10.36 -22.65 -39.45
N ASN A 148 11.53 -22.04 -39.61
CA ASN A 148 12.81 -22.75 -39.65
C ASN A 148 13.59 -22.43 -38.36
N LEU A 149 13.30 -23.20 -37.31
CA LEU A 149 13.88 -22.98 -35.98
C LEU A 149 15.25 -23.65 -35.85
N ASP A 150 16.26 -22.89 -35.42
CA ASP A 150 17.60 -23.44 -35.19
C ASP A 150 17.62 -24.39 -33.96
N PRO A 151 17.89 -25.70 -34.16
CA PRO A 151 18.00 -26.68 -33.07
C PRO A 151 18.99 -26.32 -31.97
N GLN A 152 20.07 -25.60 -32.32
CA GLN A 152 21.18 -25.31 -31.42
C GLN A 152 20.80 -24.19 -30.45
N GLU A 153 19.90 -23.31 -30.86
CA GLU A 153 19.52 -22.14 -30.06
C GLU A 153 18.12 -22.27 -29.45
N VAL A 154 17.20 -22.94 -30.16
CA VAL A 154 15.77 -22.97 -29.84
C VAL A 154 15.32 -24.37 -29.45
N GLY A 155 14.75 -24.49 -28.25
CA GLY A 155 14.13 -25.71 -27.73
C GLY A 155 12.60 -25.73 -27.80
N ALA A 156 11.97 -24.56 -27.97
CA ALA A 156 10.54 -24.42 -28.28
C ALA A 156 10.26 -23.03 -28.87
N ALA A 157 9.14 -22.84 -29.58
CA ALA A 157 8.71 -21.53 -30.04
C ALA A 157 7.17 -21.43 -30.04
N GLY A 158 6.64 -20.24 -29.75
CA GLY A 158 5.20 -20.06 -29.59
C GLY A 158 4.74 -18.63 -29.81
N TRP A 159 3.49 -18.50 -30.25
CA TRP A 159 2.78 -17.23 -30.40
C TRP A 159 1.97 -16.95 -29.14
N LEU A 160 2.07 -15.73 -28.61
CA LEU A 160 1.32 -15.28 -27.44
C LEU A 160 0.38 -14.15 -27.80
N ASP A 161 -0.92 -14.31 -27.52
CA ASP A 161 -1.92 -13.27 -27.68
C ASP A 161 -2.01 -12.34 -26.45
N MET A 162 -2.78 -11.25 -26.60
CA MET A 162 -2.94 -10.25 -25.54
C MET A 162 -3.58 -10.82 -24.26
N GLU A 163 -4.49 -11.78 -24.35
CA GLU A 163 -5.17 -12.36 -23.18
C GLU A 163 -4.25 -13.32 -22.43
N GLN A 164 -3.48 -14.12 -23.16
CA GLN A 164 -2.40 -14.93 -22.61
C GLN A 164 -1.35 -14.05 -21.91
N LEU A 165 -0.92 -12.95 -22.55
CA LEU A 165 0.03 -12.03 -21.94
C LEU A 165 -0.53 -11.34 -20.69
N LYS A 166 -1.79 -10.89 -20.69
CA LYS A 166 -2.44 -10.36 -19.48
C LYS A 166 -2.38 -11.36 -18.33
N LYS A 167 -2.58 -12.65 -18.60
CA LYS A 167 -2.41 -13.71 -17.60
C LYS A 167 -0.96 -13.86 -17.16
N VAL A 168 0.01 -13.91 -18.08
CA VAL A 168 1.44 -14.00 -17.77
C VAL A 168 1.89 -12.88 -16.82
N PHE A 169 1.39 -11.66 -16.98
CA PHE A 169 1.75 -10.53 -16.11
C PHE A 169 0.99 -10.47 -14.76
N ARG A 170 -0.03 -11.30 -14.54
CA ARG A 170 -0.78 -11.44 -13.28
C ARG A 170 -0.18 -12.54 -12.40
N CYS A 171 0.72 -12.19 -11.47
CA CYS A 171 1.33 -13.16 -10.55
C CYS A 171 0.75 -13.14 -9.12
N ASP A 172 -0.38 -12.47 -8.92
CA ASP A 172 -1.13 -12.42 -7.66
C ASP A 172 -1.81 -13.75 -7.32
N VAL A 173 -2.17 -14.50 -8.35
CA VAL A 173 -2.76 -15.85 -8.28
C VAL A 173 -2.21 -16.64 -9.47
N PRO A 174 -1.81 -17.92 -9.32
CA PRO A 174 -1.45 -18.76 -10.46
C PRO A 174 -2.57 -18.74 -11.51
N GLN A 175 -2.25 -18.25 -12.71
CA GLN A 175 -3.25 -18.11 -13.76
C GLN A 175 -3.26 -19.36 -14.62
N SER A 176 -4.38 -20.07 -14.61
CA SER A 176 -4.57 -21.20 -15.51
C SER A 176 -4.77 -20.77 -16.96
N GLY A 177 -4.08 -21.46 -17.85
CA GLY A 177 -4.17 -21.23 -19.27
C GLY A 177 -3.17 -22.08 -20.03
N LYS A 178 -3.34 -22.14 -21.34
CA LYS A 178 -2.41 -22.82 -22.23
C LYS A 178 -2.11 -21.94 -23.44
N PHE A 179 -0.96 -22.18 -24.04
CA PHE A 179 -0.59 -21.62 -25.34
C PHE A 179 0.04 -22.71 -26.19
N SER A 180 -0.26 -22.67 -27.49
CA SER A 180 0.30 -23.59 -28.47
C SER A 180 1.76 -23.23 -28.75
N ALA A 181 2.64 -24.22 -28.69
CA ALA A 181 4.04 -24.06 -29.00
C ALA A 181 4.57 -25.26 -29.80
N LEU A 182 5.48 -25.00 -30.73
CA LEU A 182 6.32 -26.03 -31.32
C LEU A 182 7.42 -26.37 -30.32
N VAL A 183 7.45 -27.62 -29.85
CA VAL A 183 8.42 -28.10 -28.86
C VAL A 183 9.32 -29.14 -29.51
N ARG A 184 10.63 -29.03 -29.27
CA ARG A 184 11.60 -30.00 -29.78
C ARG A 184 11.75 -31.18 -28.81
N ARG A 185 11.58 -32.40 -29.33
CA ARG A 185 11.80 -33.67 -28.61
C ARG A 185 12.82 -34.51 -29.39
N GLY A 186 14.09 -34.46 -29.00
CA GLY A 186 15.16 -35.09 -29.78
C GLY A 186 15.41 -34.35 -31.11
N GLU A 187 15.17 -35.03 -32.23
CA GLU A 187 15.31 -34.46 -33.58
C GLU A 187 14.00 -33.95 -34.18
N GLU A 188 12.86 -34.24 -33.55
CA GLU A 188 11.53 -33.91 -34.07
C GLU A 188 10.94 -32.67 -33.38
N TRP A 189 10.07 -31.97 -34.12
CA TRP A 189 9.24 -30.87 -33.63
C TRP A 189 7.79 -31.33 -33.57
N SER A 190 7.15 -31.12 -32.43
CA SER A 190 5.74 -31.40 -32.23
C SER A 190 5.01 -30.19 -31.68
N GLU A 191 3.79 -29.96 -32.14
CA GLU A 191 2.90 -28.97 -31.54
C GLU A 191 2.38 -29.49 -30.20
N GLU A 192 2.66 -28.75 -29.13
CA GLU A 192 2.27 -29.07 -27.77
C GLU A 192 1.57 -27.85 -27.13
N GLU A 193 0.59 -28.12 -26.27
CA GLU A 193 -0.04 -27.10 -25.44
C GLU A 193 0.73 -26.94 -24.12
N LEU A 194 1.40 -25.79 -23.95
CA LEU A 194 2.20 -25.49 -22.76
C LEU A 194 1.40 -24.65 -21.75
N PRO A 195 1.57 -24.89 -20.44
CA PRO A 195 0.89 -24.13 -19.40
C PRO A 195 1.40 -22.68 -19.34
N ILE A 196 0.51 -21.70 -19.20
CA ILE A 196 0.85 -20.28 -19.04
C ILE A 196 1.71 -20.05 -17.78
N GLU A 197 1.50 -20.85 -16.75
CA GLU A 197 2.26 -20.82 -15.49
C GLU A 197 3.76 -21.08 -15.72
N SER A 198 4.12 -21.83 -16.77
CA SER A 198 5.52 -22.02 -17.15
C SER A 198 6.20 -20.70 -17.55
N LEU A 199 5.47 -19.72 -18.07
CA LEU A 199 6.02 -18.41 -18.41
C LEU A 199 6.18 -17.51 -17.18
N GLN A 200 5.48 -17.83 -16.08
CA GLN A 200 5.46 -17.09 -14.82
C GLN A 200 6.49 -17.57 -13.80
N ALA A 201 7.22 -18.67 -14.08
CA ALA A 201 8.07 -19.29 -13.08
C ALA A 201 9.17 -18.35 -12.57
N ILE A 202 9.41 -18.44 -11.27
CA ILE A 202 10.42 -17.67 -10.55
C ILE A 202 11.66 -18.53 -10.27
N PRO A 203 12.83 -17.92 -9.97
CA PRO A 203 14.01 -18.67 -9.55
C PRO A 203 13.68 -19.62 -8.39
N ASP A 204 14.31 -20.79 -8.37
CA ASP A 204 14.12 -21.72 -7.25
C ASP A 204 14.71 -21.16 -5.95
N GLU A 205 14.55 -21.91 -4.86
CA GLU A 205 15.02 -21.48 -3.54
C GLU A 205 16.52 -21.16 -3.49
N ASN A 206 17.34 -21.73 -4.38
CA ASN A 206 18.78 -21.48 -4.48
C ASN A 206 19.13 -20.40 -5.53
N GLY A 207 18.13 -19.65 -6.00
CA GLY A 207 18.26 -18.68 -7.08
C GLY A 207 18.53 -19.31 -8.45
N ARG A 208 18.45 -20.64 -8.59
CA ARG A 208 18.77 -21.31 -9.85
C ARG A 208 17.62 -21.14 -10.83
N LEU A 209 18.01 -20.81 -12.06
CA LEU A 209 17.12 -20.50 -13.17
C LEU A 209 16.96 -21.73 -14.09
N GLN A 210 16.52 -22.86 -13.52
CA GLN A 210 16.42 -24.17 -14.20
C GLN A 210 15.04 -24.42 -14.85
N ASN A 211 14.03 -23.65 -14.41
CA ASN A 211 12.66 -23.76 -14.91
C ASN A 211 12.44 -22.85 -16.11
N GLU A 212 11.55 -23.28 -17.00
CA GLU A 212 10.99 -22.44 -18.06
C GLU A 212 10.38 -21.18 -17.45
N ARG A 213 10.59 -20.03 -18.11
CA ARG A 213 10.05 -18.73 -17.70
C ARG A 213 10.27 -17.70 -18.79
N LEU A 214 9.49 -16.63 -18.77
CA LEU A 214 9.80 -15.44 -19.55
C LEU A 214 10.95 -14.66 -18.91
N THR A 215 12.02 -14.35 -19.66
CA THR A 215 13.16 -13.62 -19.08
C THR A 215 12.81 -12.17 -18.75
N THR A 216 13.50 -11.57 -17.77
CA THR A 216 13.21 -10.20 -17.31
C THR A 216 13.31 -9.17 -18.44
N GLY A 217 14.32 -9.26 -19.30
CA GLY A 217 14.47 -8.36 -20.45
C GLY A 217 13.31 -8.50 -21.43
N THR A 218 12.89 -9.73 -21.71
CA THR A 218 11.72 -10.00 -22.57
C THR A 218 10.43 -9.46 -21.96
N ARG A 219 10.24 -9.57 -20.64
CA ARG A 219 9.09 -8.96 -19.95
C ARG A 219 9.05 -7.44 -20.12
N VAL A 220 10.20 -6.77 -20.08
CA VAL A 220 10.31 -5.31 -20.34
C VAL A 220 9.88 -4.97 -21.76
N ALA A 221 10.41 -5.67 -22.76
CA ALA A 221 10.07 -5.44 -24.16
C ALA A 221 8.58 -5.65 -24.44
N ILE A 222 8.02 -6.76 -23.95
CA ILE A 222 6.59 -7.08 -24.13
C ILE A 222 5.71 -6.04 -23.43
N ARG A 223 6.07 -5.57 -22.23
CA ARG A 223 5.35 -4.49 -21.55
C ARG A 223 5.32 -3.22 -22.37
N ARG A 224 6.45 -2.83 -22.97
CA ARG A 224 6.52 -1.66 -23.85
C ARG A 224 5.61 -1.84 -25.08
N TRP A 225 5.58 -3.05 -25.64
CA TRP A 225 4.64 -3.38 -26.72
C TRP A 225 3.17 -3.31 -26.27
N MET A 226 2.79 -3.89 -25.11
CA MET A 226 1.42 -3.83 -24.59
C MET A 226 0.96 -2.38 -24.38
N ARG A 227 1.84 -1.54 -23.81
CA ARG A 227 1.59 -0.09 -23.63
C ARG A 227 1.38 0.64 -24.94
N MET A 228 2.20 0.33 -25.95
CA MET A 228 2.03 0.86 -27.30
C MET A 228 0.67 0.45 -27.91
N LYS A 229 0.08 -0.66 -27.47
CA LYS A 229 -1.28 -1.10 -27.84
C LYS A 229 -2.39 -0.53 -26.94
N GLY A 230 -2.07 0.39 -26.02
CA GLY A 230 -3.04 0.98 -25.09
C GLY A 230 -3.47 0.05 -23.95
N VAL A 231 -2.72 -1.03 -23.71
CA VAL A 231 -2.98 -1.98 -22.62
C VAL A 231 -1.92 -1.79 -21.56
N GLU A 232 -2.34 -1.38 -20.36
CA GLU A 232 -1.43 -1.24 -19.22
C GLU A 232 -1.32 -2.58 -18.48
N PRO A 233 -0.16 -3.27 -18.52
CA PRO A 233 -0.02 -4.54 -17.84
C PRO A 233 0.04 -4.33 -16.32
N VAL A 234 -0.84 -5.00 -15.59
CA VAL A 234 -0.86 -5.01 -14.12
C VAL A 234 0.37 -5.77 -13.63
N GLU A 235 1.42 -5.07 -13.19
CA GLU A 235 2.62 -5.72 -12.67
C GLU A 235 2.44 -6.06 -11.18
N MET A 236 2.02 -7.28 -10.89
CA MET A 236 2.07 -7.86 -9.54
C MET A 236 3.09 -8.97 -9.51
N CYS A 237 4.38 -8.65 -9.38
CA CYS A 237 5.43 -9.67 -9.38
C CYS A 237 6.77 -9.14 -8.83
N SER A 238 6.95 -9.11 -7.51
CA SER A 238 8.29 -9.25 -6.91
C SER A 238 8.40 -10.67 -6.37
N PRO A 239 9.30 -11.53 -6.88
CA PRO A 239 9.52 -12.82 -6.26
C PRO A 239 10.02 -12.59 -4.82
N LYS A 240 9.27 -13.10 -3.83
CA LYS A 240 9.81 -13.26 -2.48
C LYS A 240 10.93 -14.30 -2.57
N LEU A 241 12.18 -13.89 -2.33
CA LEU A 241 13.23 -14.84 -2.02
C LEU A 241 12.81 -15.61 -0.74
N PRO A 242 12.99 -16.93 -0.67
CA PRO A 242 12.69 -17.69 0.55
C PRO A 242 13.51 -17.15 1.73
N SER A 243 12.87 -17.09 2.91
CA SER A 243 13.42 -16.57 4.17
C SER A 243 14.75 -17.18 4.61
N ASP A 244 15.09 -18.37 4.10
CA ASP A 244 16.31 -19.09 4.45
C ASP A 244 17.54 -18.66 3.63
N LEU A 245 17.37 -17.99 2.48
CA LEU A 245 18.49 -17.46 1.70
C LEU A 245 19.06 -16.14 2.22
N THR A 246 18.29 -15.41 3.03
CA THR A 246 18.75 -14.23 3.76
C THR A 246 19.88 -14.55 4.75
N ARG A 247 19.99 -15.81 5.21
CA ARG A 247 21.06 -16.25 6.12
C ARG A 247 22.43 -16.39 5.44
N SER A 248 22.50 -16.88 4.21
CA SER A 248 23.77 -17.12 3.52
C SER A 248 24.45 -15.83 3.00
N ILE A 249 23.69 -14.75 2.77
CA ILE A 249 24.25 -13.43 2.43
C ILE A 249 25.03 -12.84 3.63
N SER A 250 24.60 -13.16 4.86
CA SER A 250 25.23 -12.66 6.08
C SER A 250 26.66 -13.19 6.27
N PHE A 251 27.00 -14.34 5.68
CA PHE A 251 28.31 -14.96 5.83
C PHE A 251 29.41 -14.33 4.96
N ILE A 252 29.04 -13.70 3.84
CA ILE A 252 30.00 -12.96 2.97
C ILE A 252 30.05 -11.48 3.37
N SER A 253 28.98 -10.93 3.95
CA SER A 253 28.90 -9.54 4.40
C SER A 253 29.76 -9.21 5.64
N ASN A 254 30.21 -10.21 6.40
CA ASN A 254 30.86 -9.99 7.70
C ASN A 254 32.37 -9.67 7.62
N SER A 255 33.00 -9.68 6.45
CA SER A 255 34.46 -9.45 6.33
C SER A 255 34.87 -8.08 5.79
N MET A 256 33.96 -7.19 5.38
CA MET A 256 34.35 -5.91 4.77
C MET A 256 33.53 -4.72 5.28
N LEU A 257 34.18 -3.94 6.13
CA LEU A 257 33.78 -2.61 6.56
C LEU A 257 33.75 -1.66 5.36
N TYR A 258 32.57 -1.30 4.86
CA TYR A 258 32.43 -0.27 3.83
C TYR A 258 31.90 1.04 4.45
N ARG A 259 32.70 2.10 4.34
CA ARG A 259 32.35 3.49 4.69
C ARG A 259 31.69 4.12 3.44
N ARG A 260 30.38 4.35 3.44
CA ARG A 260 29.63 4.78 2.23
C ARG A 260 29.44 6.30 2.21
N GLU A 261 30.29 7.00 1.48
CA GLU A 261 30.00 8.35 0.97
C GLU A 261 28.90 8.30 -0.09
N ARG A 262 28.06 9.34 -0.11
CA ARG A 262 26.85 9.46 -0.92
C ARG A 262 27.19 9.68 -2.41
N ARG A 263 26.69 8.80 -3.28
CA ARG A 263 26.34 9.13 -4.67
C ARG A 263 25.00 8.48 -5.02
N ALA A 264 24.12 9.27 -5.63
CA ALA A 264 22.80 8.89 -6.14
C ALA A 264 22.86 7.71 -7.15
N PRO A 265 21.76 6.99 -7.42
CA PRO A 265 21.69 6.11 -8.58
C PRO A 265 21.94 6.94 -9.84
N GLY A 266 23.05 6.65 -10.52
CA GLY A 266 23.49 7.39 -11.69
C GLY A 266 22.53 7.23 -12.86
N ILE A 267 21.85 8.31 -13.24
CA ILE A 267 21.63 8.59 -14.65
C ILE A 267 23.02 8.89 -15.22
N PHE A 268 23.50 8.04 -16.12
CA PHE A 268 24.66 8.42 -16.93
C PHE A 268 24.14 9.31 -18.06
N GLU A 269 24.32 10.62 -17.93
CA GLU A 269 24.25 11.52 -19.08
C GLU A 269 25.48 11.24 -19.97
N VAL A 270 25.24 10.80 -21.20
CA VAL A 270 26.29 10.65 -22.21
C VAL A 270 26.20 11.85 -23.14
N GLU A 271 27.13 12.79 -22.98
CA GLU A 271 27.30 13.90 -23.92
C GLU A 271 28.06 13.40 -25.16
N VAL A 272 27.42 13.45 -26.33
CA VAL A 272 27.99 12.94 -27.59
C VAL A 272 28.47 14.10 -28.46
N GLU A 273 29.75 14.44 -28.32
CA GLU A 273 30.45 15.31 -29.27
C GLU A 273 30.78 14.55 -30.57
N SER A 274 30.52 15.19 -31.72
CA SER A 274 30.83 14.69 -33.05
C SER A 274 32.29 14.93 -33.41
N SER A 275 33.08 13.89 -33.61
CA SER A 275 34.33 14.01 -34.36
C SER A 275 34.57 12.77 -35.23
N LYS A 276 34.88 13.04 -36.50
CA LYS A 276 35.33 12.05 -37.49
C LYS A 276 36.79 11.70 -37.17
N GLY A 277 37.12 10.44 -36.87
CA GLY A 277 38.52 9.98 -36.79
C GLY A 277 38.72 8.65 -36.04
N PRO A 278 39.77 7.85 -36.36
CA PRO A 278 39.93 6.47 -35.89
C PRO A 278 40.53 6.37 -34.48
N LEU A 279 40.13 5.31 -33.78
CA LEU A 279 40.38 4.98 -32.37
C LEU A 279 41.85 4.68 -32.03
N LYS A 280 42.40 5.31 -30.98
CA LYS A 280 43.48 4.74 -30.13
C LYS A 280 43.38 5.19 -28.66
N ASN A 281 43.40 4.19 -27.78
CA ASN A 281 43.86 4.12 -26.37
C ASN A 281 43.52 5.24 -25.36
N CYS A 282 42.80 4.87 -24.29
CA CYS A 282 42.55 5.71 -23.10
C CYS A 282 43.53 5.41 -21.94
N ARG A 283 44.19 6.46 -21.42
CA ARG A 283 44.64 6.58 -20.02
C ARG A 283 44.56 8.05 -19.58
N HIS A 284 43.92 8.27 -18.43
CA HIS A 284 43.93 9.46 -17.54
C HIS A 284 43.47 10.82 -18.11
N ILE A 285 42.57 11.54 -17.41
CA ILE A 285 42.82 12.55 -16.35
C ILE A 285 41.47 13.23 -15.98
N ILE A 286 41.28 13.47 -14.68
CA ILE A 286 40.28 14.34 -14.03
C ILE A 286 40.93 15.72 -13.84
N SER A 287 40.25 16.85 -14.11
CA SER A 287 40.29 18.07 -13.26
C SER A 287 39.57 19.32 -13.84
N GLU A 288 38.94 20.07 -12.91
CA GLU A 288 38.68 21.53 -12.87
C GLU A 288 37.42 22.09 -13.58
N ARG A 289 36.43 22.61 -12.82
CA ARG A 289 36.17 24.02 -12.37
C ARG A 289 35.86 24.97 -13.54
N ARG A 290 35.05 26.03 -13.47
CA ARG A 290 33.96 26.64 -12.66
C ARG A 290 33.60 27.93 -13.46
N GLU A 291 32.40 28.50 -13.29
CA GLU A 291 32.00 29.90 -13.71
C GLU A 291 31.77 30.12 -15.23
N ALA A 292 30.84 30.93 -15.77
CA ALA A 292 29.85 31.90 -15.27
C ALA A 292 28.82 32.30 -16.38
N PHE A 293 27.63 32.72 -15.94
CA PHE A 293 26.76 33.83 -16.40
C PHE A 293 26.30 34.04 -17.88
N ALA A 294 24.94 33.98 -18.02
CA ALA A 294 24.00 35.04 -18.45
C ALA A 294 23.64 35.35 -19.94
N GLN A 295 22.37 35.78 -20.07
CA GLN A 295 21.58 36.32 -21.22
C GLN A 295 20.97 35.26 -22.15
N SER A 296 19.69 35.30 -22.55
CA SER A 296 18.81 36.43 -22.89
C SER A 296 17.32 36.03 -22.80
N SER A 297 16.47 37.01 -22.49
CA SER A 297 15.01 36.96 -22.43
C SER A 297 14.32 37.13 -23.81
N ASP A 298 13.00 36.92 -23.77
CA ASP A 298 11.92 37.49 -24.61
C ASP A 298 11.61 36.86 -25.98
N ASN A 299 10.48 36.14 -26.06
CA ASN A 299 9.24 36.69 -26.62
C ASN A 299 8.06 35.71 -26.64
N MET A 300 6.86 36.31 -26.55
CA MET A 300 5.58 35.86 -27.11
C MET A 300 4.61 35.07 -26.20
N ARG A 301 3.91 35.85 -25.35
CA ARG A 301 2.48 35.63 -25.06
C ARG A 301 1.65 36.21 -26.21
N THR A 302 0.58 35.52 -26.60
CA THR A 302 -0.80 35.99 -26.95
C THR A 302 -1.43 35.03 -27.99
N THR A 303 -2.76 34.90 -27.95
CA THR A 303 -3.69 34.14 -28.85
C THR A 303 -3.87 32.65 -28.43
N LEU A 304 -5.03 32.10 -28.04
CA LEU A 304 -6.45 32.39 -28.32
C LEU A 304 -7.33 31.72 -27.23
N LEU A 305 -8.30 32.46 -26.70
CA LEU A 305 -9.45 31.97 -25.92
C LEU A 305 -10.70 32.05 -26.81
N ILE A 306 -11.71 31.22 -26.52
CA ILE A 306 -13.11 31.22 -27.03
C ILE A 306 -13.35 30.31 -28.25
N VAL A 307 -13.91 29.09 -28.03
CA VAL A 307 -15.26 28.58 -28.41
C VAL A 307 -15.32 27.15 -27.81
N PHE A 308 -16.05 26.82 -26.75
CA PHE A 308 -17.45 26.38 -26.81
C PHE A 308 -17.99 26.25 -25.37
N ALA A 309 -19.03 27.03 -25.08
CA ALA A 309 -20.02 26.72 -24.05
C ALA A 309 -21.39 26.68 -24.74
N LEU A 310 -22.26 25.78 -24.26
CA LEU A 310 -23.69 25.57 -24.55
C LEU A 310 -24.05 24.38 -25.46
N ALA A 311 -24.27 23.23 -24.81
CA ALA A 311 -25.49 22.45 -24.97
C ALA A 311 -25.84 21.81 -23.62
N VAL A 312 -26.68 22.51 -22.84
CA VAL A 312 -27.38 21.95 -21.68
C VAL A 312 -28.61 21.23 -22.22
N VAL A 313 -28.61 19.90 -22.18
CA VAL A 313 -29.83 19.11 -22.19
C VAL A 313 -29.83 18.32 -20.88
N SER A 314 -30.80 18.64 -20.04
CA SER A 314 -31.01 18.07 -18.71
C SER A 314 -31.45 16.61 -18.81
N GLY A 315 -30.51 15.68 -18.76
CA GLY A 315 -30.74 14.30 -18.33
C GLY A 315 -30.26 14.15 -16.89
N GLN A 316 -31.18 14.01 -15.93
CA GLN A 316 -30.84 13.71 -14.54
C GLN A 316 -30.45 12.23 -14.42
N ASN A 317 -29.22 11.95 -13.97
CA ASN A 317 -28.77 10.60 -13.61
C ASN A 317 -29.46 10.13 -12.31
N CYS A 318 -30.09 8.94 -12.31
CA CYS A 318 -30.76 8.32 -11.15
C CYS A 318 -29.80 7.84 -10.03
N ALA A 319 -28.62 8.45 -9.86
CA ALA A 319 -27.58 7.91 -8.99
C ALA A 319 -27.70 8.26 -7.50
N SER A 320 -28.79 8.89 -7.04
CA SER A 320 -28.93 9.24 -5.61
C SER A 320 -30.22 8.84 -4.91
N GLN A 321 -31.32 8.53 -5.61
CA GLN A 321 -32.61 8.28 -4.93
C GLN A 321 -33.49 7.17 -5.54
N GLY A 322 -33.09 6.56 -6.68
CA GLY A 322 -34.01 5.75 -7.46
C GLY A 322 -35.14 6.61 -8.05
N CYS A 323 -35.69 6.25 -9.19
CA CYS A 323 -36.60 7.12 -9.92
C CYS A 323 -38.02 7.21 -9.26
N ASN A 324 -38.18 6.69 -8.02
CA ASN A 324 -39.38 6.69 -7.18
C ASN A 324 -39.76 8.08 -6.61
N ALA A 325 -38.89 9.08 -6.76
CA ALA A 325 -39.13 10.45 -6.29
C ALA A 325 -40.01 11.28 -7.24
N TRP A 326 -40.36 10.75 -8.42
CA TRP A 326 -41.21 11.41 -9.41
C TRP A 326 -42.45 10.56 -9.63
N ASP A 327 -43.62 11.11 -9.32
CA ASP A 327 -44.90 10.41 -9.42
C ASP A 327 -45.14 10.00 -10.89
N GLY A 328 -44.96 8.70 -11.18
CA GLY A 328 -45.11 8.11 -12.51
C GLY A 328 -43.86 8.04 -13.41
N ALA A 329 -42.64 8.26 -12.91
CA ALA A 329 -41.42 8.14 -13.71
C ALA A 329 -40.80 6.73 -13.70
N CYS A 330 -40.34 6.28 -14.86
CA CYS A 330 -39.67 5.00 -15.05
C CYS A 330 -38.15 5.17 -15.15
N CYS A 331 -37.40 4.12 -14.80
CA CYS A 331 -35.94 4.07 -14.89
C CYS A 331 -35.51 3.22 -16.09
N SER A 332 -34.73 3.79 -17.01
CA SER A 332 -34.10 3.01 -18.08
C SER A 332 -32.87 2.24 -17.58
N GLN A 333 -32.46 1.18 -18.27
CA GLN A 333 -31.22 0.43 -18.02
C GLN A 333 -29.95 1.30 -18.05
N TYR A 334 -30.02 2.49 -18.64
CA TYR A 334 -28.91 3.44 -18.72
C TYR A 334 -28.87 4.42 -17.53
N GLY A 335 -29.79 4.28 -16.57
CA GLY A 335 -29.78 5.04 -15.31
C GLY A 335 -30.45 6.42 -15.39
N TYR A 336 -31.38 6.62 -16.34
CA TYR A 336 -32.10 7.89 -16.52
C TYR A 336 -33.60 7.75 -16.19
N CYS A 337 -34.18 8.79 -15.57
CA CYS A 337 -35.64 8.92 -15.37
C CYS A 337 -36.35 9.39 -16.64
N GLY A 338 -37.53 8.84 -16.93
CA GLY A 338 -38.48 9.45 -17.87
C GLY A 338 -39.85 8.77 -17.85
N SER A 339 -40.85 9.40 -18.48
CA SER A 339 -42.23 8.90 -18.55
C SER A 339 -42.66 8.48 -19.97
N THR A 340 -41.73 8.42 -20.92
CA THR A 340 -41.97 7.99 -22.30
C THR A 340 -41.61 6.51 -22.48
N GLU A 341 -42.00 5.92 -23.62
CA GLU A 341 -41.76 4.52 -23.95
C GLU A 341 -40.29 4.11 -23.83
N GLU A 342 -39.36 5.00 -24.17
CA GLU A 342 -37.90 4.78 -24.10
C GLU A 342 -37.40 4.54 -22.68
N TYR A 343 -38.12 5.03 -21.66
CA TYR A 343 -37.78 4.87 -20.25
C TYR A 343 -38.67 3.84 -19.56
N CYS A 344 -39.91 3.67 -20.03
CA CYS A 344 -40.94 2.88 -19.36
C CYS A 344 -41.22 1.50 -19.98
N SER A 345 -40.80 1.23 -21.21
CA SER A 345 -41.02 -0.07 -21.87
C SER A 345 -40.03 -1.11 -21.39
N THR A 346 -40.54 -2.29 -21.02
CA THR A 346 -39.71 -3.45 -20.66
C THR A 346 -38.84 -3.91 -21.83
N ASP A 347 -39.32 -3.77 -23.07
CA ASP A 347 -38.60 -4.18 -24.28
C ASP A 347 -37.41 -3.25 -24.60
N LYS A 348 -37.37 -2.05 -23.98
CA LYS A 348 -36.25 -1.09 -24.08
C LYS A 348 -35.34 -1.11 -22.86
N GLY A 349 -35.52 -2.10 -21.97
CA GLY A 349 -34.69 -2.31 -20.79
C GLY A 349 -35.06 -1.39 -19.62
N CYS A 350 -36.34 -1.09 -19.41
CA CYS A 350 -36.77 -0.46 -18.17
C CYS A 350 -36.45 -1.37 -16.96
N VAL A 351 -35.91 -0.78 -15.88
CA VAL A 351 -35.47 -1.50 -14.67
C VAL A 351 -36.33 -1.21 -13.43
N SER A 352 -37.13 -0.13 -13.42
CA SER A 352 -38.05 0.19 -12.31
C SER A 352 -39.19 1.11 -12.80
N GLY A 353 -40.41 0.92 -12.28
CA GLY A 353 -41.60 1.72 -12.67
C GLY A 353 -42.22 1.36 -14.02
N CYS A 354 -41.83 0.21 -14.60
CA CYS A 354 -42.11 -0.15 -15.99
C CYS A 354 -43.59 -0.41 -16.26
N TRP A 355 -44.02 -0.08 -17.49
CA TRP A 355 -45.38 -0.34 -17.94
C TRP A 355 -45.65 -1.86 -18.04
N GLY A 356 -46.70 -2.34 -17.37
CA GLY A 356 -47.20 -3.72 -17.51
C GLY A 356 -46.60 -4.79 -16.58
N ALA A 357 -45.80 -4.43 -15.56
CA ALA A 357 -45.24 -5.42 -14.63
C ALA A 357 -46.30 -6.02 -13.65
N PRO A 358 -46.42 -7.35 -13.51
CA PRO A 358 -47.28 -7.98 -12.51
C PRO A 358 -46.76 -7.79 -11.07
N ALA A 359 -47.68 -7.74 -10.10
CA ALA A 359 -47.40 -7.47 -8.68
C ALA A 359 -46.45 -8.50 -8.02
N PRO A 360 -45.59 -8.09 -7.05
CA PRO A 360 -44.52 -8.92 -6.53
C PRO A 360 -44.97 -9.93 -5.45
N THR A 361 -44.50 -11.17 -5.58
CA THR A 361 -44.55 -12.26 -4.59
C THR A 361 -43.43 -12.10 -3.55
N PRO A 362 -43.61 -12.52 -2.27
CA PRO A 362 -42.68 -12.20 -1.19
C PRO A 362 -41.33 -12.92 -1.32
N THR A 363 -40.24 -12.17 -1.20
CA THR A 363 -38.85 -12.63 -1.33
C THR A 363 -38.36 -13.43 -0.12
N LYS A 364 -37.60 -14.50 -0.43
CA LYS A 364 -36.76 -15.31 0.45
C LYS A 364 -35.76 -14.42 1.23
N ALA A 365 -35.68 -14.61 2.55
CA ALA A 365 -34.78 -13.87 3.43
C ALA A 365 -33.29 -14.12 3.10
N PRO A 366 -32.39 -13.13 3.30
CA PRO A 366 -30.95 -13.31 3.10
C PRO A 366 -30.35 -14.24 4.17
N GLU A 367 -29.36 -15.05 3.77
CA GLU A 367 -28.55 -15.84 4.71
C GLU A 367 -27.68 -14.95 5.62
N PRO A 368 -27.44 -15.36 6.88
CA PRO A 368 -26.70 -14.55 7.84
C PRO A 368 -25.18 -14.67 7.65
N THR A 369 -24.54 -13.55 7.29
CA THR A 369 -23.10 -13.34 7.49
C THR A 369 -22.86 -12.98 8.96
N LYS A 370 -21.85 -13.61 9.57
CA LYS A 370 -21.41 -13.35 10.96
C LYS A 370 -21.17 -11.85 11.15
N ASP A 371 -21.78 -11.30 12.21
CA ASP A 371 -21.42 -10.08 12.96
C ASP A 371 -22.64 -9.21 13.29
N ASN A 372 -23.58 -9.79 14.05
CA ASN A 372 -24.47 -9.04 14.92
C ASN A 372 -24.60 -9.80 16.23
N ASN A 373 -24.03 -9.25 17.30
CA ASN A 373 -23.71 -9.95 18.56
C ASN A 373 -24.93 -10.24 19.45
N ASN A 374 -26.14 -10.13 18.90
CA ASN A 374 -27.38 -10.30 19.65
C ASN A 374 -27.94 -11.74 19.57
N TYR A 375 -27.42 -12.61 18.70
CA TYR A 375 -27.93 -13.98 18.55
C TYR A 375 -27.42 -14.97 19.62
N GLY A 376 -26.37 -14.59 20.38
CA GLY A 376 -25.72 -15.45 21.40
C GLY A 376 -24.96 -16.65 20.83
N SER A 377 -24.35 -17.46 21.71
CA SER A 377 -23.61 -18.66 21.32
C SER A 377 -24.55 -19.79 20.89
N ILE A 378 -24.04 -20.68 20.04
CA ILE A 378 -24.65 -21.97 19.71
C ILE A 378 -23.89 -23.03 20.50
N ASP A 379 -24.57 -23.65 21.46
CA ASP A 379 -24.02 -24.65 22.37
C ASP A 379 -24.50 -26.05 21.92
N ASN A 380 -23.65 -27.07 22.02
CA ASN A 380 -24.03 -28.46 21.75
C ASN A 380 -24.71 -29.05 22.99
N GLY A 381 -25.97 -29.48 22.88
CA GLY A 381 -26.80 -29.92 24.00
C GLY A 381 -28.17 -29.23 24.00
N ASP A 382 -29.02 -29.62 24.94
CA ASP A 382 -30.38 -29.08 25.10
C ASP A 382 -30.49 -28.15 26.31
N ARG A 383 -31.42 -27.19 26.21
CA ARG A 383 -31.81 -26.29 27.28
C ARG A 383 -33.25 -26.60 27.66
N SER A 384 -33.44 -27.54 28.58
CA SER A 384 -34.76 -28.06 28.95
C SER A 384 -35.61 -27.01 29.66
N GLY A 385 -36.74 -26.62 29.06
CA GLY A 385 -37.61 -25.57 29.59
C GLY A 385 -38.93 -25.47 28.84
N ALA A 386 -39.82 -24.58 29.30
CA ALA A 386 -41.14 -24.41 28.72
C ALA A 386 -41.08 -23.85 27.29
N ASP A 387 -41.64 -24.60 26.35
CA ASP A 387 -41.76 -24.18 24.95
C ASP A 387 -42.87 -23.14 24.78
N LEU A 388 -42.68 -22.24 23.82
CA LEU A 388 -43.73 -21.35 23.35
C LEU A 388 -44.87 -22.14 22.67
N PRO A 389 -46.07 -21.55 22.49
CA PRO A 389 -47.15 -22.22 21.78
C PRO A 389 -46.76 -22.67 20.37
N ASN A 390 -47.32 -23.81 19.92
CA ASN A 390 -47.13 -24.38 18.58
C ASN A 390 -45.68 -24.79 18.26
N GLN A 391 -44.92 -25.30 19.24
CA GLN A 391 -43.60 -25.90 19.04
C GLN A 391 -43.67 -27.44 19.09
N PRO A 392 -42.82 -28.17 18.35
CA PRO A 392 -41.76 -27.66 17.47
C PRO A 392 -42.26 -27.04 16.17
N GLN A 393 -41.45 -26.15 15.62
CA GLN A 393 -41.55 -25.69 14.23
C GLN A 393 -40.41 -26.24 13.38
N TYR A 394 -40.56 -26.22 12.06
CA TYR A 394 -39.48 -26.57 11.14
C TYR A 394 -38.44 -25.44 11.05
N ALA A 395 -37.15 -25.80 11.09
CA ALA A 395 -36.04 -24.93 10.73
C ALA A 395 -35.02 -25.66 9.85
N ALA A 396 -34.47 -24.97 8.85
CA ALA A 396 -33.58 -25.57 7.86
C ALA A 396 -32.20 -25.95 8.43
N ASN A 397 -31.76 -25.25 9.48
CA ASN A 397 -30.52 -25.50 10.21
C ASN A 397 -30.52 -24.76 11.56
N VAL A 398 -29.47 -24.98 12.35
CA VAL A 398 -29.30 -24.39 13.68
C VAL A 398 -29.33 -22.85 13.69
N LYS A 399 -28.80 -22.19 12.65
CA LYS A 399 -28.83 -20.72 12.54
C LYS A 399 -30.22 -20.18 12.20
N ASP A 400 -31.00 -20.92 11.40
CA ASP A 400 -32.41 -20.59 11.13
C ASP A 400 -33.24 -20.68 12.42
N CYS A 401 -33.02 -21.73 13.24
CA CYS A 401 -33.68 -21.85 14.54
C CYS A 401 -33.30 -20.71 15.51
N GLN A 402 -32.01 -20.39 15.59
CA GLN A 402 -31.49 -19.25 16.35
C GLN A 402 -32.11 -17.92 15.88
N ALA A 403 -32.23 -17.73 14.58
CA ALA A 403 -32.78 -16.50 14.02
C ALA A 403 -34.28 -16.35 14.26
N ARG A 404 -35.03 -17.45 14.25
CA ARG A 404 -36.44 -17.46 14.65
C ARG A 404 -36.64 -17.08 16.11
N CYS A 405 -35.75 -17.51 17.00
CA CYS A 405 -35.77 -17.07 18.40
C CYS A 405 -35.44 -15.58 18.54
N TYR A 406 -34.40 -15.11 17.85
CA TYR A 406 -34.03 -13.69 17.86
C TYR A 406 -35.19 -12.80 17.39
N ASN A 407 -35.93 -13.21 16.36
CA ASN A 407 -37.05 -12.43 15.83
C ASN A 407 -38.35 -12.59 16.63
N ASN A 408 -38.43 -13.52 17.58
CA ASN A 408 -39.59 -13.69 18.46
C ASN A 408 -39.30 -13.10 19.84
N ALA A 409 -39.92 -11.96 20.16
CA ALA A 409 -39.69 -11.23 21.40
C ALA A 409 -39.97 -12.03 22.69
N GLN A 410 -40.81 -13.09 22.62
CA GLN A 410 -41.13 -13.96 23.76
C GLN A 410 -40.13 -15.11 23.91
N CYS A 411 -39.15 -15.25 23.02
CA CYS A 411 -38.15 -16.31 23.04
C CYS A 411 -36.90 -15.90 23.83
N GLY A 412 -36.67 -16.55 24.97
CA GLY A 412 -35.47 -16.37 25.79
C GLY A 412 -34.33 -17.32 25.39
N SER A 413 -34.68 -18.54 24.97
CA SER A 413 -33.75 -19.57 24.51
C SER A 413 -34.39 -20.46 23.45
N TRP A 414 -33.57 -21.23 22.73
CA TRP A 414 -34.03 -22.11 21.66
C TRP A 414 -33.25 -23.43 21.63
N ALA A 415 -33.85 -24.47 21.06
CA ALA A 415 -33.23 -25.76 20.85
C ALA A 415 -33.56 -26.32 19.46
N PHE A 416 -32.57 -26.93 18.81
CA PHE A 416 -32.64 -27.48 17.45
C PHE A 416 -32.17 -28.94 17.46
N ASP A 417 -32.91 -29.82 16.79
CA ASP A 417 -32.47 -31.19 16.53
C ASP A 417 -31.39 -31.19 15.45
N SER A 418 -30.12 -31.32 15.81
CA SER A 418 -29.01 -31.33 14.83
C SER A 418 -28.96 -32.59 13.97
N CYS A 419 -29.70 -33.64 14.34
CA CYS A 419 -29.92 -34.84 13.52
C CYS A 419 -31.29 -34.85 12.82
N GLY A 420 -32.05 -33.76 12.90
CA GLY A 420 -33.35 -33.59 12.28
C GLY A 420 -33.53 -32.15 11.80
N THR A 421 -34.77 -31.63 11.86
CA THR A 421 -35.09 -30.26 11.42
C THR A 421 -36.05 -29.54 12.37
N ASN A 422 -36.30 -30.11 13.55
CA ASN A 422 -37.23 -29.53 14.51
C ASN A 422 -36.54 -28.45 15.35
N CYS A 423 -37.23 -27.34 15.54
CA CYS A 423 -36.80 -26.17 16.29
C CYS A 423 -37.84 -25.85 17.37
N TRP A 424 -37.39 -25.66 18.60
CA TRP A 424 -38.22 -25.29 19.74
C TRP A 424 -37.79 -23.94 20.28
N LEU A 425 -38.69 -22.96 20.24
CA LEU A 425 -38.52 -21.67 20.90
C LEU A 425 -39.07 -21.73 22.32
N LYS A 426 -38.32 -21.21 23.28
CA LYS A 426 -38.64 -21.30 24.71
C LYS A 426 -38.69 -19.93 25.35
N SER A 427 -39.59 -19.74 26.31
CA SER A 427 -39.78 -18.45 26.99
C SER A 427 -38.73 -18.15 28.06
N GLY A 428 -38.10 -19.17 28.64
CA GLY A 428 -37.06 -19.04 29.67
C GLY A 428 -35.64 -19.26 29.15
N GLN A 429 -34.63 -19.06 30.02
CA GLN A 429 -33.21 -19.35 29.78
C GLN A 429 -32.69 -20.43 30.76
N PRO A 430 -33.17 -21.67 30.66
CA PRO A 430 -32.75 -22.74 31.56
C PRO A 430 -31.28 -23.12 31.32
N GLY A 431 -30.71 -23.80 32.32
CA GLY A 431 -29.35 -24.32 32.28
C GLY A 431 -29.14 -25.26 31.09
N HIS A 432 -27.89 -25.28 30.60
CA HIS A 432 -27.48 -26.17 29.53
C HIS A 432 -27.28 -27.59 30.06
N SER A 433 -27.72 -28.57 29.28
CA SER A 433 -27.54 -30.00 29.54
C SER A 433 -27.06 -30.70 28.28
N ASP A 434 -26.07 -31.57 28.41
CA ASP A 434 -25.57 -32.34 27.27
C ASP A 434 -26.66 -33.29 26.75
N ALA A 435 -26.93 -33.21 25.45
CA ALA A 435 -27.89 -34.06 24.78
C ALA A 435 -27.42 -34.39 23.36
N ASN A 436 -27.47 -35.67 23.01
CA ASN A 436 -27.12 -36.11 21.66
C ASN A 436 -28.13 -35.57 20.65
N CYS A 437 -27.63 -35.17 19.47
CA CYS A 437 -28.45 -34.63 18.39
C CYS A 437 -29.20 -33.34 18.73
N ARG A 438 -28.68 -32.53 19.68
CA ARG A 438 -29.26 -31.26 20.10
C ARG A 438 -28.25 -30.12 20.06
N GLN A 439 -28.70 -28.96 19.60
CA GLN A 439 -27.97 -27.70 19.70
C GLN A 439 -28.91 -26.60 20.20
N SER A 440 -28.44 -25.73 21.07
CA SER A 440 -29.29 -24.72 21.72
C SER A 440 -28.53 -23.42 21.97
N GLY A 441 -29.24 -22.36 22.34
CA GLY A 441 -28.61 -21.06 22.64
C GLY A 441 -29.56 -20.09 23.33
N VAL A 442 -29.01 -18.99 23.84
CA VAL A 442 -29.75 -17.87 24.44
C VAL A 442 -29.55 -16.61 23.60
N ILE A 443 -30.54 -15.73 23.54
CA ILE A 443 -30.43 -14.47 22.80
C ILE A 443 -29.80 -13.41 23.71
N SER A 444 -28.63 -12.90 23.33
CA SER A 444 -27.88 -11.89 24.10
C SER A 444 -28.68 -10.58 24.20
N GLY A 445 -28.87 -10.09 25.43
CA GLY A 445 -29.57 -8.82 25.71
C GLY A 445 -31.04 -8.96 26.11
N ARG A 446 -31.57 -10.17 26.30
CA ARG A 446 -32.88 -10.42 26.90
C ARG A 446 -32.74 -10.90 28.34
N ASP A 447 -32.31 -10.02 29.23
CA ASP A 447 -32.27 -10.30 30.67
C ASP A 447 -33.70 -10.20 31.24
N ASN A 448 -34.37 -11.34 31.39
CA ASN A 448 -35.52 -11.43 32.29
C ASN A 448 -34.98 -11.40 33.72
N ASN A 449 -34.97 -10.19 34.28
CA ASN A 449 -34.52 -9.89 35.64
C ASN A 449 -35.24 -10.76 36.68
N GLY A 450 -34.48 -11.34 37.61
CA GLY A 450 -35.01 -12.23 38.64
C GLY A 450 -34.00 -12.69 39.71
N GLY A 451 -33.37 -11.74 40.41
CA GLY A 451 -33.13 -11.89 41.86
C GLY A 451 -31.81 -12.50 42.38
N ASN A 452 -31.06 -11.63 43.06
CA ASN A 452 -30.57 -11.78 44.45
C ASN A 452 -29.08 -12.12 44.71
N ASN A 453 -28.40 -11.10 45.25
CA ASN A 453 -27.31 -11.03 46.25
C ASN A 453 -26.31 -12.19 46.47
N GLY A 454 -25.04 -11.78 46.46
CA GLY A 454 -24.13 -11.95 47.60
C GLY A 454 -22.92 -12.87 47.37
N GLY A 455 -21.71 -12.37 47.64
CA GLY A 455 -20.55 -13.25 47.85
C GLY A 455 -19.19 -12.64 47.50
N ASN A 456 -18.60 -11.95 48.47
CA ASN A 456 -17.20 -11.54 48.51
C ASN A 456 -16.26 -12.77 48.51
N ASN A 457 -15.19 -12.80 47.71
CA ASN A 457 -13.88 -13.29 48.16
C ASN A 457 -12.77 -12.99 47.15
N GLY A 458 -11.66 -12.48 47.69
CA GLY A 458 -10.46 -12.13 46.95
C GLY A 458 -9.68 -13.33 46.42
N GLY A 459 -8.94 -13.08 45.34
CA GLY A 459 -8.01 -14.03 44.73
C GLY A 459 -7.20 -13.32 43.65
N ASN A 460 -5.94 -13.06 43.98
CA ASN A 460 -4.92 -12.46 43.13
C ASN A 460 -4.65 -13.33 41.88
N GLY A 461 -4.53 -12.72 40.69
CA GLY A 461 -4.11 -13.42 39.47
C GLY A 461 -4.76 -12.85 38.22
N GLY A 462 -3.96 -12.23 37.35
CA GLY A 462 -4.41 -11.44 36.21
C GLY A 462 -5.28 -12.17 35.20
N ASN A 463 -6.30 -11.47 34.71
CA ASN A 463 -6.81 -11.60 33.36
C ASN A 463 -7.67 -10.36 33.06
N ASN A 464 -7.09 -9.30 32.46
CA ASN A 464 -7.89 -8.12 32.12
C ASN A 464 -8.64 -8.39 30.80
N SER A 465 -9.75 -9.11 30.91
CA SER A 465 -10.72 -9.28 29.83
C SER A 465 -11.42 -7.95 29.55
N THR A 466 -11.04 -7.26 28.47
CA THR A 466 -11.90 -6.38 27.63
C THR A 466 -12.92 -5.43 28.31
N GLY A 467 -12.65 -4.85 29.49
CA GLY A 467 -13.73 -4.33 30.36
C GLY A 467 -14.03 -2.81 30.40
N SER A 468 -13.05 -1.92 30.64
CA SER A 468 -13.37 -0.53 31.05
C SER A 468 -12.23 0.50 31.00
N CYS A 469 -11.36 0.49 29.98
CA CYS A 469 -10.24 1.42 29.85
C CYS A 469 -10.51 2.56 28.86
N PHE A 470 -9.71 3.63 28.88
CA PHE A 470 -9.83 4.81 28.02
C PHE A 470 -8.66 4.92 26.99
N PRO A 471 -8.87 5.44 25.77
CA PRO A 471 -10.14 5.74 25.11
C PRO A 471 -10.70 4.54 24.31
N MET A 472 -9.98 3.41 24.31
CA MET A 472 -10.36 2.26 23.49
C MET A 472 -11.51 1.48 24.14
N GLY A 473 -11.53 1.29 25.45
CA GLY A 473 -12.63 0.57 26.13
C GLY A 473 -13.90 1.40 26.31
N SER A 474 -14.73 0.98 27.27
CA SER A 474 -16.00 1.64 27.61
C SER A 474 -15.85 2.82 28.59
N ALA A 475 -14.62 3.14 29.04
CA ALA A 475 -14.40 4.25 29.95
C ALA A 475 -14.76 5.59 29.31
N SER A 476 -15.38 6.46 30.10
CA SER A 476 -15.84 7.77 29.67
C SER A 476 -15.78 8.74 30.83
N PHE A 477 -15.39 9.98 30.54
CA PHE A 477 -15.42 11.10 31.49
C PHE A 477 -16.82 11.39 32.02
N LYS A 478 -17.88 10.98 31.32
CA LYS A 478 -19.26 11.06 31.82
C LYS A 478 -19.48 10.23 33.09
N ASN A 479 -18.70 9.17 33.27
CA ASN A 479 -18.73 8.31 34.45
C ASN A 479 -17.66 8.68 35.49
N GLY A 480 -16.98 9.82 35.29
CA GLY A 480 -15.79 10.21 36.05
C GLY A 480 -14.53 9.48 35.60
N HIS A 481 -13.41 9.83 36.23
CA HIS A 481 -12.12 9.17 36.05
C HIS A 481 -11.63 8.63 37.41
N PRO A 482 -10.79 7.58 37.44
CA PRO A 482 -10.25 7.06 38.68
C PRO A 482 -9.29 8.06 39.33
N ASN A 483 -8.96 7.83 40.60
CA ASN A 483 -7.90 8.57 41.31
C ASN A 483 -6.49 8.18 40.83
N ASN A 484 -6.36 7.01 40.22
CA ASN A 484 -5.09 6.49 39.71
C ASN A 484 -5.12 6.45 38.18
N ARG A 485 -4.36 7.34 37.54
CA ARG A 485 -4.19 7.43 36.08
C ARG A 485 -3.74 6.12 35.44
N ASN A 486 -2.91 5.31 36.12
CA ASN A 486 -2.36 4.09 35.51
C ASN A 486 -3.43 3.00 35.25
N GLN A 487 -4.61 3.12 35.87
CA GLN A 487 -5.76 2.24 35.64
C GLN A 487 -6.72 2.80 34.59
N TRP A 488 -6.49 4.03 34.12
CA TRP A 488 -7.38 4.72 33.21
C TRP A 488 -7.14 4.32 31.76
N PHE A 489 -5.91 4.47 31.28
CA PHE A 489 -5.61 4.25 29.86
C PHE A 489 -5.57 2.76 29.50
N CYS A 490 -6.02 2.45 28.30
CA CYS A 490 -5.95 1.09 27.76
C CYS A 490 -4.51 0.61 27.63
N GLY A 491 -4.35 -0.70 27.82
CA GLY A 491 -3.08 -1.36 27.61
C GLY A 491 -2.62 -1.25 26.16
N ALA A 492 -1.31 -1.32 25.96
CA ALA A 492 -0.74 -1.24 24.63
C ALA A 492 -1.16 -2.38 23.69
N ASP A 493 -1.59 -3.51 24.26
CA ASP A 493 -2.23 -4.61 23.54
C ASP A 493 -3.63 -4.27 23.02
N GLN A 494 -4.17 -3.09 23.33
CA GLN A 494 -5.47 -2.59 22.87
C GLN A 494 -5.38 -1.32 22.01
N ILE A 495 -4.20 -0.67 21.95
CA ILE A 495 -3.94 0.56 21.18
C ILE A 495 -3.30 0.15 19.85
N TYR A 496 -4.11 -0.42 18.95
CA TYR A 496 -3.69 -0.81 17.61
C TYR A 496 -4.80 -0.52 16.58
N GLY A 497 -4.44 -0.58 15.29
CA GLY A 497 -5.33 -0.17 14.21
C GLY A 497 -5.49 1.34 14.13
N PHE A 498 -6.62 1.80 13.58
CA PHE A 498 -6.91 3.22 13.45
C PHE A 498 -7.11 3.87 14.82
N LEU A 499 -6.34 4.92 15.12
CA LEU A 499 -6.45 5.66 16.37
C LEU A 499 -7.16 7.00 16.21
N GLY A 500 -6.89 7.70 15.09
CA GLY A 500 -7.44 9.02 14.83
C GLY A 500 -6.60 9.81 13.82
N PHE A 501 -6.60 11.14 13.97
CA PHE A 501 -5.99 12.05 13.01
C PHE A 501 -4.89 12.91 13.62
N SER A 502 -3.92 13.29 12.78
CA SER A 502 -3.10 14.47 13.02
C SER A 502 -3.95 15.74 12.82
N TYR A 503 -3.82 16.70 13.74
CA TYR A 503 -4.61 17.93 13.78
C TYR A 503 -3.71 19.18 13.94
N PRO A 504 -3.89 20.20 13.07
CA PRO A 504 -3.02 21.38 13.08
C PRO A 504 -3.39 22.33 14.21
N LEU A 505 -2.38 22.91 14.85
CA LEU A 505 -2.50 24.08 15.72
C LEU A 505 -1.54 25.19 15.29
N GLU A 506 -1.49 25.41 13.98
CA GLU A 506 -0.46 26.21 13.30
C GLU A 506 -0.67 27.72 13.38
N ASP A 507 -1.83 28.19 13.85
CA ASP A 507 -2.04 29.61 14.02
C ASP A 507 -1.30 30.11 15.28
N GLY A 508 -0.31 31.00 15.08
CA GLY A 508 0.44 31.62 16.16
C GLY A 508 -0.42 32.55 17.04
N ASN A 509 -1.57 33.02 16.53
CA ASN A 509 -2.54 33.77 17.30
C ASN A 509 -3.35 32.82 18.20
N CYS A 510 -3.01 32.82 19.49
CA CYS A 510 -3.68 31.99 20.50
C CYS A 510 -5.20 32.23 20.63
N ASN A 511 -5.74 33.33 20.10
CA ASN A 511 -7.17 33.65 20.12
C ASN A 511 -7.87 33.38 18.78
N ALA A 512 -7.17 32.85 17.78
CA ALA A 512 -7.77 32.48 16.51
C ALA A 512 -8.86 31.41 16.68
N ASP A 513 -9.87 31.42 15.80
CA ASP A 513 -10.95 30.43 15.84
C ASP A 513 -10.42 29.00 15.72
N SER A 514 -9.38 28.79 14.90
CA SER A 514 -8.66 27.51 14.72
C SER A 514 -8.09 26.95 16.03
N ASN A 515 -7.72 27.82 16.97
CA ASN A 515 -7.18 27.47 18.29
C ASN A 515 -8.27 27.44 19.39
N SER A 516 -9.53 27.76 19.05
CA SER A 516 -10.62 27.85 20.01
C SER A 516 -11.10 26.47 20.45
N TYR A 517 -11.58 26.39 21.70
CA TYR A 517 -12.26 25.18 22.21
C TYR A 517 -13.41 24.75 21.30
N ASN A 518 -14.23 25.69 20.80
CA ASN A 518 -15.40 25.38 20.01
C ASN A 518 -15.04 24.71 18.68
N LYS A 519 -13.99 25.19 18.00
CA LYS A 519 -13.52 24.60 16.74
C LYS A 519 -12.92 23.22 16.97
N ILE A 520 -12.00 23.10 17.93
CA ILE A 520 -11.32 21.83 18.24
C ILE A 520 -12.36 20.77 18.67
N SER A 521 -13.29 21.15 19.56
CA SER A 521 -14.34 20.23 20.06
C SER A 521 -15.30 19.80 18.96
N ARG A 522 -15.69 20.71 18.05
CA ARG A 522 -16.53 20.36 16.89
C ARG A 522 -15.84 19.38 15.96
N ASP A 523 -14.57 19.61 15.66
CA ASP A 523 -13.80 18.72 14.79
C ASP A 523 -13.57 17.35 15.42
N MET A 524 -13.26 17.28 16.73
CA MET A 524 -13.19 16.01 17.47
C MET A 524 -14.52 15.25 17.44
N ALA A 525 -15.65 15.94 17.67
CA ALA A 525 -16.97 15.33 17.58
C ALA A 525 -17.24 14.75 16.19
N ASP A 526 -16.84 15.45 15.13
CA ASP A 526 -16.99 15.02 13.75
C ASP A 526 -16.07 13.83 13.42
N MET A 527 -14.80 13.87 13.83
CA MET A 527 -13.85 12.74 13.70
C MET A 527 -14.40 11.47 14.36
N LYS A 528 -14.91 11.60 15.59
CA LYS A 528 -15.48 10.49 16.35
C LYS A 528 -16.75 9.96 15.71
N LYS A 529 -17.63 10.85 15.27
CA LYS A 529 -18.90 10.47 14.64
C LYS A 529 -18.69 9.78 13.29
N ARG A 530 -17.79 10.28 12.45
CA ARG A 530 -17.57 9.77 11.09
C ARG A 530 -16.69 8.52 11.05
N TYR A 531 -15.67 8.47 11.89
CA TYR A 531 -14.58 7.48 11.76
C TYR A 531 -14.29 6.70 13.04
N ASP A 532 -15.07 6.90 14.11
CA ASP A 532 -14.83 6.32 15.45
C ASP A 532 -13.44 6.64 16.03
N ALA A 533 -12.87 7.81 15.69
CA ALA A 533 -11.58 8.25 16.21
C ALA A 533 -11.58 8.31 17.75
N LYS A 534 -10.51 7.80 18.36
CA LYS A 534 -10.32 7.74 19.83
C LYS A 534 -9.21 8.67 20.32
N PHE A 535 -8.30 9.02 19.42
CA PHE A 535 -7.17 9.91 19.68
C PHE A 535 -7.19 11.12 18.75
N LEU A 536 -6.62 12.21 19.21
CA LEU A 536 -6.20 13.33 18.37
C LEU A 536 -4.73 13.64 18.67
N ARG A 537 -3.88 13.65 17.63
CA ARG A 537 -2.46 14.00 17.72
C ARG A 537 -2.27 15.41 17.17
N VAL A 538 -1.67 16.30 17.94
CA VAL A 538 -1.37 17.65 17.48
C VAL A 538 -0.11 17.65 16.61
N TYR A 539 -0.07 18.46 15.57
CA TYR A 539 1.15 18.80 14.83
C TYR A 539 1.31 20.32 14.65
N LEU A 540 2.56 20.74 14.48
CA LEU A 540 3.06 22.11 14.32
C LEU A 540 2.36 23.21 15.17
N PRO A 541 2.20 23.05 16.50
CA PRO A 541 1.60 24.07 17.35
C PRO A 541 2.46 25.35 17.39
N GLN A 542 1.89 26.48 16.97
CA GLN A 542 2.61 27.77 16.94
C GLN A 542 2.29 28.68 18.13
N CYS A 543 1.08 28.61 18.69
CA CYS A 543 0.75 29.32 19.93
C CYS A 543 1.50 28.69 21.12
N ARG A 544 2.18 29.53 21.90
CA ARG A 544 3.00 29.13 23.07
C ARG A 544 2.40 29.60 24.40
N GLN A 545 1.07 29.62 24.51
CA GLN A 545 0.35 29.95 25.73
C GLN A 545 -0.40 28.74 26.25
N THR A 546 -0.59 28.65 27.58
CA THR A 546 -1.33 27.55 28.22
C THR A 546 -2.76 27.40 27.69
N SER A 547 -3.39 28.50 27.23
CA SER A 547 -4.77 28.54 26.75
C SER A 547 -5.08 27.53 25.64
N ILE A 548 -4.17 27.34 24.68
CA ILE A 548 -4.40 26.40 23.57
C ILE A 548 -4.49 24.96 24.07
N TRP A 549 -3.65 24.60 25.03
CA TRP A 549 -3.65 23.27 25.63
C TRP A 549 -4.83 23.06 26.58
N LYS A 550 -5.31 24.13 27.25
CA LYS A 550 -6.58 24.09 27.99
C LYS A 550 -7.75 23.76 27.06
N ASN A 551 -7.82 24.43 25.91
CA ASN A 551 -8.85 24.20 24.91
C ASN A 551 -8.81 22.75 24.41
N LEU A 552 -7.60 22.23 24.13
CA LEU A 552 -7.39 20.86 23.71
C LEU A 552 -7.84 19.84 24.77
N VAL A 553 -7.47 20.03 26.04
CA VAL A 553 -7.86 19.13 27.14
C VAL A 553 -9.37 19.14 27.37
N LYS A 554 -10.01 20.32 27.32
CA LYS A 554 -11.47 20.42 27.43
C LYS A 554 -12.16 19.70 26.28
N ALA A 555 -11.70 19.92 25.05
CA ALA A 555 -12.26 19.28 23.86
C ALA A 555 -12.11 17.75 23.93
N GLY A 556 -10.94 17.25 24.35
CA GLY A 556 -10.69 15.81 24.52
C GLY A 556 -11.58 15.18 25.58
N ARG A 557 -11.74 15.83 26.74
CA ARG A 557 -12.68 15.39 27.78
C ARG A 557 -14.11 15.32 27.26
N ASP A 558 -14.59 16.41 26.66
CA ASP A 558 -16.01 16.55 26.26
C ASP A 558 -16.39 15.59 25.12
N ASN A 559 -15.42 15.20 24.31
CA ASN A 559 -15.60 14.22 23.24
C ASN A 559 -15.21 12.79 23.62
N ASP A 560 -14.77 12.52 24.85
CA ASP A 560 -14.24 11.22 25.28
C ASP A 560 -13.15 10.72 24.30
N MET A 561 -12.14 11.57 24.05
CA MET A 561 -10.98 11.29 23.19
C MET A 561 -9.68 11.61 23.94
N ALA A 562 -8.69 10.74 23.78
CA ALA A 562 -7.35 11.02 24.30
C ALA A 562 -6.61 11.98 23.37
N VAL A 563 -5.75 12.82 23.95
CA VAL A 563 -4.95 13.78 23.16
C VAL A 563 -3.46 13.51 23.31
N ILE A 564 -2.73 13.74 22.22
CA ILE A 564 -1.27 13.73 22.17
C ILE A 564 -0.81 15.13 21.79
N PRO A 565 -0.59 16.03 22.76
CA PRO A 565 0.01 17.33 22.50
C PRO A 565 1.45 17.14 22.03
N MET A 566 1.90 18.09 21.22
CA MET A 566 3.26 18.11 20.69
C MET A 566 4.00 19.34 21.19
N ILE A 567 5.27 19.19 21.53
CA ILE A 567 6.15 20.33 21.80
C ILE A 567 6.89 20.61 20.49
N PHE A 568 6.67 21.81 19.94
CA PHE A 568 7.30 22.29 18.70
C PHE A 568 7.85 23.71 18.92
N TRP A 569 9.04 24.00 18.39
CA TRP A 569 9.76 25.23 18.74
C TRP A 569 10.66 25.82 17.65
N ASP A 570 10.39 25.49 16.39
CA ASP A 570 11.16 25.92 15.20
C ASP A 570 12.40 25.04 14.88
N TRP A 571 12.97 25.23 13.69
CA TRP A 571 14.07 24.46 13.12
C TRP A 571 15.43 25.02 13.56
N GLY A 572 15.86 24.70 14.78
CA GLY A 572 17.18 25.08 15.28
C GLY A 572 17.22 25.41 16.77
N PRO A 573 18.41 25.74 17.32
CA PRO A 573 18.66 25.81 18.76
C PRO A 573 18.08 27.08 19.37
N ASN A 574 16.75 27.18 19.43
CA ASN A 574 16.02 28.27 20.05
C ASN A 574 15.42 27.84 21.39
N ASP A 575 16.26 27.90 22.42
CA ASP A 575 15.90 27.51 23.78
C ASP A 575 14.68 28.27 24.32
N ASN A 576 14.56 29.56 24.00
CA ASN A 576 13.45 30.37 24.49
C ASN A 576 12.11 29.84 24.01
N LEU A 577 11.98 29.54 22.71
CA LEU A 577 10.74 29.02 22.14
C LEU A 577 10.41 27.62 22.66
N MET A 578 11.43 26.78 22.83
CA MET A 578 11.28 25.44 23.38
C MET A 578 10.77 25.48 24.82
N TYR A 579 11.42 26.25 25.69
CA TYR A 579 10.98 26.38 27.08
C TYR A 579 9.61 27.04 27.18
N GLN A 580 9.29 28.00 26.30
CA GLN A 580 7.93 28.56 26.22
C GLN A 580 6.89 27.49 25.88
N ALA A 581 7.14 26.64 24.87
CA ALA A 581 6.23 25.56 24.50
C ALA A 581 6.07 24.52 25.63
N GLN A 582 7.18 24.13 26.27
CA GLN A 582 7.18 23.22 27.43
C GLN A 582 6.40 23.82 28.61
N ASN A 583 6.67 25.08 28.96
CA ASN A 583 6.01 25.78 30.07
C ASN A 583 4.52 25.98 29.81
N ALA A 584 4.14 26.26 28.56
CA ALA A 584 2.73 26.36 28.17
C ALA A 584 2.00 25.04 28.41
N LEU A 585 2.58 23.90 28.01
CA LEU A 585 1.95 22.59 28.27
C LEU A 585 1.95 22.25 29.76
N LEU A 586 3.07 22.48 30.47
CA LEU A 586 3.16 22.22 31.91
C LEU A 586 2.20 23.08 32.73
N GLY A 587 1.89 24.29 32.26
CA GLY A 587 0.93 25.19 32.86
C GLY A 587 -0.47 24.60 32.95
N VAL A 588 -0.84 23.68 32.06
CA VAL A 588 -2.15 23.02 32.06
C VAL A 588 -2.37 22.19 33.31
N PHE A 589 -1.34 21.47 33.77
CA PHE A 589 -1.45 20.62 34.95
C PHE A 589 -1.57 21.43 36.26
N LYS A 590 -1.22 22.72 36.22
CA LYS A 590 -1.33 23.66 37.34
C LYS A 590 -2.56 24.57 37.23
N ASP A 591 -3.30 24.49 36.11
CA ASP A 591 -4.47 25.32 35.86
C ASP A 591 -5.64 24.87 36.74
N GLY A 592 -6.36 25.82 37.34
CA GLY A 592 -7.45 25.53 38.27
C GLY A 592 -8.71 24.92 37.62
N GLU A 593 -8.88 25.04 36.31
CA GLU A 593 -10.04 24.51 35.60
C GLU A 593 -9.77 23.10 35.07
N VAL A 594 -8.59 22.86 34.48
CA VAL A 594 -8.28 21.62 33.77
C VAL A 594 -7.16 20.78 34.39
N GLY A 595 -6.44 21.30 35.39
CA GLY A 595 -5.27 20.61 35.95
C GLY A 595 -5.59 19.24 36.55
N GLY A 596 -6.76 19.07 37.18
CA GLY A 596 -7.19 17.79 37.74
C GLY A 596 -7.54 16.72 36.71
N ILE A 597 -7.98 17.14 35.50
CA ILE A 597 -8.39 16.23 34.42
C ILE A 597 -7.30 16.03 33.36
N ALA A 598 -6.37 16.98 33.22
CA ALA A 598 -5.35 16.95 32.18
C ALA A 598 -4.52 15.65 32.15
N PRO A 599 -4.10 15.07 33.30
CA PRO A 599 -3.41 13.78 33.29
C PRO A 599 -4.24 12.63 32.69
N TYR A 600 -5.57 12.71 32.73
CA TYR A 600 -6.48 11.66 32.25
C TYR A 600 -6.90 11.86 30.79
N VAL A 601 -6.77 13.08 30.25
CA VAL A 601 -7.04 13.37 28.83
C VAL A 601 -5.76 13.24 28.00
N ILE A 602 -4.62 13.72 28.53
CA ILE A 602 -3.31 13.64 27.87
C ILE A 602 -2.76 12.22 28.04
N HIS A 603 -2.75 11.45 26.95
CA HIS A 603 -2.21 10.09 26.94
C HIS A 603 -0.67 10.10 27.04
N SER A 604 -0.04 10.90 26.19
CA SER A 604 1.41 11.05 26.06
C SER A 604 1.73 12.40 25.42
N VAL A 605 2.94 12.88 25.59
CA VAL A 605 3.44 14.10 24.92
C VAL A 605 4.44 13.70 23.85
N ALA A 606 4.24 14.23 22.64
CA ALA A 606 5.19 14.12 21.54
C ALA A 606 6.23 15.25 21.63
N TYR A 607 7.50 14.89 21.71
CA TYR A 607 8.62 15.83 21.79
C TYR A 607 9.21 16.01 20.40
N GLY A 608 9.17 17.23 19.87
CA GLY A 608 9.70 17.53 18.54
C GLY A 608 8.79 17.11 17.40
N ASP A 609 9.22 17.44 16.18
CA ASP A 609 8.67 16.98 14.91
C ASP A 609 9.82 17.05 13.90
N GLU A 610 10.50 15.92 13.69
CA GLU A 610 11.61 15.80 12.73
C GLU A 610 12.84 16.69 13.00
N LEU A 611 13.23 16.83 14.28
CA LEU A 611 14.19 17.83 14.81
C LEU A 611 15.63 17.81 14.20
N GLY A 612 15.92 16.93 13.24
CA GLY A 612 17.16 16.91 12.48
C GLY A 612 18.39 16.45 13.28
N GLU A 613 19.58 16.67 12.71
CA GLU A 613 20.83 16.06 13.19
C GLU A 613 21.43 16.70 14.47
N GLN A 614 20.73 17.61 15.14
CA GLN A 614 21.23 18.36 16.31
C GLN A 614 20.98 17.62 17.64
N GLY A 615 21.01 16.29 17.61
CA GLY A 615 20.59 15.41 18.69
C GLY A 615 21.17 15.72 20.08
N ASP A 616 22.48 16.00 20.14
CA ASP A 616 23.20 16.29 21.38
C ASP A 616 22.66 17.54 22.10
N TYR A 617 22.09 18.49 21.36
CA TYR A 617 21.52 19.70 21.94
C TYR A 617 20.19 19.42 22.65
N TRP A 618 19.32 18.58 22.09
CA TRP A 618 17.96 18.39 22.63
C TRP A 618 17.87 17.32 23.73
N LEU A 619 18.76 16.32 23.74
CA LEU A 619 18.68 15.18 24.68
C LEU A 619 18.62 15.61 26.17
N PRO A 620 19.46 16.55 26.67
CA PRO A 620 19.36 17.02 28.04
C PRO A 620 18.02 17.71 28.35
N LYS A 621 17.49 18.45 27.37
CA LYS A 621 16.24 19.21 27.48
C LYS A 621 15.04 18.28 27.52
N MET A 622 15.03 17.25 26.66
CA MET A 622 14.05 16.16 26.68
C MET A 622 14.06 15.43 28.02
N ARG A 623 15.23 15.12 28.57
CA ARG A 623 15.38 14.47 29.89
C ARG A 623 14.80 15.32 31.02
N SER A 624 15.13 16.62 31.05
CA SER A 624 14.58 17.57 32.03
C SER A 624 13.05 17.67 31.92
N PHE A 625 12.53 17.74 30.70
CA PHE A 625 11.10 17.82 30.46
C PHE A 625 10.37 16.52 30.88
N LYS A 626 10.96 15.36 30.61
CA LYS A 626 10.45 14.05 31.09
C LYS A 626 10.30 14.02 32.60
N GLN A 627 11.29 14.52 33.34
CA GLN A 627 11.24 14.57 34.81
C GLN A 627 10.10 15.47 35.31
N GLN A 628 9.78 16.54 34.59
CA GLN A 628 8.66 17.42 34.95
C GLN A 628 7.31 16.76 34.66
N LEU A 629 7.18 16.05 33.53
CA LEU A 629 5.96 15.32 33.18
C LEU A 629 5.70 14.10 34.08
N SER A 630 6.75 13.42 34.56
CA SER A 630 6.60 12.23 35.39
C SER A 630 5.88 12.51 36.71
N GLN A 631 5.93 13.75 37.21
CA GLN A 631 5.16 14.20 38.38
C GLN A 631 3.64 14.06 38.18
N TYR A 632 3.17 14.07 36.93
CA TYR A 632 1.77 13.90 36.56
C TYR A 632 1.47 12.51 35.98
N GLY A 633 2.45 11.60 35.98
CA GLY A 633 2.34 10.27 35.38
C GLY A 633 2.14 10.28 33.87
N VAL A 634 2.52 11.37 33.18
CA VAL A 634 2.36 11.53 31.73
C VAL A 634 3.63 11.06 31.02
N MET A 635 3.44 10.21 30.02
CA MET A 635 4.51 9.63 29.20
C MET A 635 5.08 10.65 28.21
N LEU A 636 6.39 10.58 27.97
CA LEU A 636 7.08 11.35 26.92
C LEU A 636 7.57 10.42 25.80
N THR A 637 7.46 10.86 24.57
CA THR A 637 8.03 10.16 23.40
C THR A 637 8.61 11.15 22.41
N MET A 638 9.64 10.75 21.67
CA MET A 638 10.09 11.47 20.49
C MET A 638 9.20 11.05 19.30
N THR A 639 8.78 12.01 18.48
CA THR A 639 8.10 11.73 17.20
C THR A 639 9.00 12.19 16.05
N ASP A 640 9.47 11.23 15.26
CA ASP A 640 10.42 11.48 14.18
C ASP A 640 10.41 10.31 13.17
N ASP A 641 11.09 10.51 12.04
CA ASP A 641 11.41 9.46 11.10
C ASP A 641 12.67 8.71 11.56
N TRP A 642 12.47 7.47 12.01
CA TRP A 642 13.55 6.62 12.50
C TRP A 642 14.38 6.00 11.37
N ASP A 643 14.05 6.23 10.10
CA ASP A 643 14.89 5.84 8.98
C ASP A 643 16.05 6.79 8.68
N ARG A 644 16.08 7.95 9.34
CA ARG A 644 17.17 8.93 9.26
C ARG A 644 18.49 8.37 9.79
N ASP A 645 19.58 8.76 9.14
CA ASP A 645 20.93 8.25 9.43
C ASP A 645 21.38 8.53 10.88
N ILE A 646 20.83 9.52 11.56
CA ILE A 646 21.18 9.80 12.97
C ILE A 646 20.65 8.75 13.95
N PHE A 647 19.52 8.11 13.65
CA PHE A 647 18.89 7.13 14.56
C PHE A 647 19.45 5.72 14.37
N ARG A 648 19.79 5.34 13.12
CA ARG A 648 20.16 3.96 12.81
C ARG A 648 21.20 3.84 11.70
N ASN A 649 21.87 2.70 11.66
CA ASN A 649 22.69 2.23 10.55
C ASN A 649 22.16 0.86 10.10
N GLY A 650 21.49 0.83 8.95
CA GLY A 650 20.72 -0.32 8.52
C GLY A 650 19.71 -0.74 9.60
N ASP A 651 19.82 -1.97 10.06
CA ASP A 651 18.90 -2.58 11.02
C ASP A 651 19.23 -2.30 12.50
N SER A 652 20.31 -1.57 12.78
CA SER A 652 20.83 -1.36 14.14
C SER A 652 20.75 0.10 14.56
N LEU A 653 20.42 0.38 15.82
CA LEU A 653 20.46 1.74 16.36
C LEU A 653 21.90 2.30 16.39
N LYS A 654 22.05 3.60 16.12
CA LYS A 654 23.25 4.37 16.49
C LYS A 654 23.15 4.83 17.95
N ASP A 655 24.22 5.42 18.48
CA ASP A 655 24.24 5.93 19.87
C ASP A 655 23.14 6.93 20.14
N PHE A 656 22.90 7.86 19.21
CA PHE A 656 21.81 8.83 19.33
C PHE A 656 20.44 8.13 19.38
N GLY A 657 20.17 7.19 18.46
CA GLY A 657 18.93 6.44 18.47
C GLY A 657 18.73 5.58 19.71
N ARG A 658 19.80 5.00 20.29
CA ARG A 658 19.73 4.34 21.60
C ARG A 658 19.33 5.30 22.72
N GLN A 659 19.96 6.47 22.78
CA GLN A 659 19.66 7.47 23.82
C GLN A 659 18.22 8.00 23.74
N VAL A 660 17.73 8.28 22.53
CA VAL A 660 16.34 8.69 22.32
C VAL A 660 15.38 7.56 22.68
N ASN A 661 15.71 6.31 22.32
CA ASN A 661 14.91 5.16 22.72
C ASN A 661 14.87 5.03 24.25
N ASP A 662 16.01 5.12 24.95
CA ASP A 662 16.04 5.02 26.41
C ASP A 662 15.24 6.13 27.10
N LEU A 663 15.20 7.33 26.51
CA LEU A 663 14.40 8.46 27.01
C LEU A 663 12.91 8.39 26.68
N SER A 664 12.50 7.65 25.66
CA SER A 664 11.08 7.54 25.28
C SER A 664 10.34 6.52 26.16
N ASP A 665 9.06 6.74 26.46
CA ASP A 665 8.20 5.79 27.20
C ASP A 665 7.39 4.89 26.27
N LEU A 666 7.14 5.35 25.05
CA LEU A 666 6.46 4.65 23.95
C LEU A 666 7.13 5.01 22.62
N THR A 667 6.80 4.29 21.54
CA THR A 667 7.31 4.58 20.20
C THR A 667 6.28 5.37 19.40
N ASN A 668 6.56 6.66 19.16
CA ASN A 668 5.89 7.44 18.12
C ASN A 668 6.86 7.55 16.93
N ILE A 669 6.42 7.09 15.76
CA ILE A 669 7.27 6.99 14.57
C ILE A 669 6.55 7.55 13.36
N HIS A 670 7.30 8.29 12.54
CA HIS A 670 6.86 8.69 11.21
C HIS A 670 7.26 7.57 10.25
N ILE A 671 6.28 7.06 9.49
CA ILE A 671 6.54 6.12 8.39
C ILE A 671 5.92 6.74 7.15
N MET A 672 6.72 7.45 6.36
CA MET A 672 6.22 8.33 5.30
C MET A 672 6.69 7.89 3.90
N PRO A 673 6.23 6.74 3.39
CA PRO A 673 6.63 6.24 2.07
C PRO A 673 6.40 7.23 0.94
N TYR A 674 5.47 8.18 1.10
CA TYR A 674 5.25 9.28 0.18
C TYR A 674 6.55 10.03 -0.20
N TYR A 675 7.43 10.28 0.77
CA TYR A 675 8.71 10.98 0.60
C TYR A 675 9.88 10.05 0.21
N HIS A 676 9.61 8.77 -0.04
CA HIS A 676 10.57 7.81 -0.57
C HIS A 676 10.20 7.37 -1.99
N PRO A 677 10.09 8.29 -2.97
CA PRO A 677 9.54 7.97 -4.29
C PRO A 677 10.33 6.90 -5.04
N TRP A 678 11.62 6.69 -4.73
CA TRP A 678 12.41 5.64 -5.38
C TRP A 678 12.16 4.24 -4.77
N GLN A 679 11.88 4.15 -3.47
CA GLN A 679 11.48 2.90 -2.82
C GLN A 679 9.98 2.64 -2.97
N CYS A 680 9.19 3.70 -3.01
CA CYS A 680 7.74 3.72 -3.03
C CYS A 680 7.25 4.63 -4.18
N PRO A 681 7.48 4.28 -5.45
CA PRO A 681 7.06 5.10 -6.59
C PRO A 681 5.58 5.46 -6.56
N ASN A 682 4.74 4.56 -6.06
CA ASN A 682 3.29 4.76 -5.97
C ASN A 682 2.72 4.04 -4.74
N ALA A 683 1.42 4.25 -4.47
CA ALA A 683 0.75 3.67 -3.30
C ALA A 683 0.53 2.15 -3.41
N TYR A 684 0.92 1.50 -4.51
CA TYR A 684 0.83 0.05 -4.66
C TYR A 684 2.11 -0.66 -4.16
N SER A 685 3.21 0.06 -4.01
CA SER A 685 4.51 -0.51 -3.65
C SER A 685 5.00 -0.14 -2.25
N PHE A 686 4.24 0.66 -1.49
CA PHE A 686 4.72 1.16 -0.18
C PHE A 686 4.69 0.13 0.94
N TRP A 687 3.80 -0.87 0.87
CA TRP A 687 3.52 -1.75 2.00
C TRP A 687 4.76 -2.51 2.51
N PRO A 688 5.64 -3.07 1.66
CA PRO A 688 6.89 -3.67 2.13
C PRO A 688 7.82 -2.69 2.87
N TYR A 689 7.89 -1.42 2.43
CA TYR A 689 8.63 -0.38 3.15
C TYR A 689 7.99 -0.10 4.51
N PHE A 690 6.66 0.02 4.57
CA PHE A 690 5.96 0.22 5.84
C PHE A 690 6.24 -0.91 6.83
N GLN A 691 6.13 -2.17 6.36
CA GLN A 691 6.40 -3.35 7.17
C GLN A 691 7.85 -3.42 7.64
N SER A 692 8.82 -3.00 6.81
CA SER A 692 10.23 -2.99 7.21
C SER A 692 10.50 -1.96 8.32
N GLN A 693 9.86 -0.79 8.28
CA GLN A 693 9.95 0.19 9.37
C GLN A 693 9.34 -0.33 10.68
N VAL A 694 8.16 -0.97 10.61
CA VAL A 694 7.54 -1.62 11.78
C VAL A 694 8.41 -2.74 12.34
N ASN A 695 9.01 -3.57 11.48
CA ASN A 695 9.91 -4.65 11.91
C ASN A 695 11.16 -4.10 12.59
N PHE A 696 11.76 -3.05 12.05
CA PHE A 696 12.87 -2.34 12.67
C PHE A 696 12.48 -1.83 14.06
N ALA A 697 11.35 -1.14 14.18
CA ALA A 697 10.88 -0.60 15.44
C ALA A 697 10.61 -1.71 16.48
N THR A 698 9.94 -2.79 16.06
CA THR A 698 9.64 -3.95 16.92
C THR A 698 10.93 -4.59 17.45
N LYS A 699 11.91 -4.81 16.58
CA LYS A 699 13.20 -5.44 16.91
C LYS A 699 14.05 -4.59 17.84
N ASN A 700 14.13 -3.28 17.56
CA ASN A 700 15.14 -2.41 18.18
C ASN A 700 14.59 -1.53 19.30
N LEU A 701 13.37 -1.02 19.17
CA LEU A 701 12.77 -0.12 20.16
C LEU A 701 12.06 -0.89 21.27
N LYS A 702 11.59 -2.11 20.97
CA LYS A 702 11.01 -3.08 21.92
C LYS A 702 9.86 -2.49 22.75
N ARG A 703 9.05 -1.64 22.12
CA ARG A 703 7.89 -1.00 22.71
C ARG A 703 6.72 -0.97 21.73
N PRO A 704 5.49 -0.79 22.22
CA PRO A 704 4.31 -0.60 21.38
C PRO A 704 4.49 0.59 20.43
N ILE A 705 4.00 0.41 19.21
CA ILE A 705 4.24 1.34 18.11
C ILE A 705 2.96 2.11 17.82
N MET A 706 3.06 3.43 17.85
CA MET A 706 2.06 4.33 17.28
C MET A 706 2.72 5.02 16.08
N VAL A 707 2.23 4.74 14.88
CA VAL A 707 2.63 5.48 13.68
C VAL A 707 1.94 6.84 13.75
N SER A 708 2.64 7.81 14.33
CA SER A 708 2.15 9.15 14.63
C SER A 708 1.99 10.02 13.38
N GLN A 709 2.68 9.66 12.30
CA GLN A 709 2.54 10.31 11.00
C GLN A 709 2.79 9.33 9.86
N THR A 710 1.86 9.32 8.91
CA THR A 710 1.94 8.62 7.64
C THR A 710 0.96 9.27 6.68
N CYS A 711 1.31 9.40 5.41
CA CYS A 711 0.50 10.19 4.47
C CYS A 711 0.65 9.73 3.02
N TRP A 712 -0.30 10.17 2.21
CA TRP A 712 -0.23 10.14 0.75
C TRP A 712 -1.05 11.31 0.19
N SER A 713 -0.59 12.01 -0.84
CA SER A 713 -1.32 13.17 -1.40
C SER A 713 -2.36 12.74 -2.43
N SER A 714 -3.54 13.35 -2.34
CA SER A 714 -4.65 13.20 -3.28
C SER A 714 -4.55 14.09 -4.51
N ASP A 715 -3.71 15.13 -4.47
CA ASP A 715 -3.54 16.07 -5.57
C ASP A 715 -2.12 16.65 -5.71
N GLY A 716 -1.93 17.29 -6.87
CA GLY A 716 -0.73 18.02 -7.28
C GLY A 716 -0.65 19.47 -6.78
N ASN A 717 -1.69 19.99 -6.13
CA ASN A 717 -1.80 21.40 -5.76
C ASN A 717 -1.31 21.70 -4.35
N SER A 718 -0.99 20.66 -3.58
CA SER A 718 -0.35 20.80 -2.27
C SER A 718 1.12 21.26 -2.36
N GLY A 719 1.62 21.87 -1.28
CA GLY A 719 3.03 22.24 -1.12
C GLY A 719 3.99 21.04 -0.97
N HIS A 720 3.46 19.82 -0.97
CA HIS A 720 4.21 18.58 -0.71
C HIS A 720 4.63 17.89 -2.02
N GLY A 721 5.46 18.53 -2.83
CA GLY A 721 6.02 17.87 -4.02
C GLY A 721 6.84 16.62 -3.64
N ARG A 722 6.69 15.53 -4.41
CA ARG A 722 7.49 14.30 -4.27
C ARG A 722 8.79 14.37 -5.05
N GLY A 723 8.90 15.30 -6.00
CA GLY A 723 10.01 15.38 -6.93
C GLY A 723 9.93 14.23 -7.95
N ALA A 724 10.61 13.12 -7.67
CA ALA A 724 10.46 11.92 -8.50
C ALA A 724 9.10 11.26 -8.26
N HIS A 725 8.52 10.66 -9.30
CA HIS A 725 7.22 10.00 -9.24
C HIS A 725 6.08 10.88 -8.70
N ASP A 726 6.11 12.18 -9.05
CA ASP A 726 5.10 13.15 -8.64
C ASP A 726 3.72 12.84 -9.24
N GLU A 727 3.66 12.11 -10.36
CA GLU A 727 2.41 11.67 -10.99
C GLU A 727 1.53 10.82 -10.07
N ALA A 728 2.09 10.21 -9.02
CA ALA A 728 1.35 9.42 -8.04
C ALA A 728 0.67 10.27 -6.94
N ARG A 729 0.67 11.61 -7.07
CA ARG A 729 -0.15 12.55 -6.30
C ARG A 729 -1.55 12.68 -6.88
N ASN A 730 -2.34 11.63 -6.72
CA ASN A 730 -3.68 11.56 -7.28
C ASN A 730 -4.63 10.76 -6.39
N MET A 731 -5.92 10.90 -6.63
CA MET A 731 -6.98 10.24 -5.85
C MET A 731 -6.90 8.71 -5.88
N ASP A 732 -6.41 8.09 -6.95
CA ASP A 732 -6.32 6.62 -7.03
C ASP A 732 -5.25 6.09 -6.07
N ASN A 733 -4.09 6.76 -6.04
CA ASN A 733 -3.03 6.43 -5.10
C ASN A 733 -3.44 6.76 -3.65
N PHE A 734 -4.10 7.89 -3.42
CA PHE A 734 -4.64 8.25 -2.11
C PHE A 734 -5.60 7.17 -1.57
N LYS A 735 -6.58 6.75 -2.38
CA LYS A 735 -7.52 5.67 -2.03
C LYS A 735 -6.79 4.36 -1.79
N LYS A 736 -5.85 3.99 -2.67
CA LYS A 736 -5.08 2.75 -2.53
C LYS A 736 -4.27 2.73 -1.23
N TYR A 737 -3.65 3.85 -0.90
CA TYR A 737 -2.84 3.99 0.31
C TYR A 737 -3.69 3.69 1.55
N TRP A 738 -4.78 4.44 1.73
CA TRP A 738 -5.61 4.32 2.93
C TRP A 738 -6.44 3.03 2.97
N SER A 739 -6.88 2.51 1.82
CA SER A 739 -7.53 1.18 1.78
C SER A 739 -6.58 0.08 2.23
N THR A 740 -5.27 0.20 1.93
CA THR A 740 -4.29 -0.78 2.40
C THR A 740 -4.22 -0.81 3.94
N PHE A 741 -4.37 0.32 4.62
CA PHE A 741 -4.42 0.33 6.09
C PHE A 741 -5.69 -0.33 6.63
N THR A 742 -6.85 -0.08 6.02
CA THR A 742 -8.11 -0.71 6.45
C THR A 742 -8.14 -2.21 6.18
N ASP A 743 -7.57 -2.65 5.06
CA ASP A 743 -7.57 -4.04 4.62
C ASP A 743 -6.58 -4.92 5.42
N ASN A 744 -5.58 -4.31 6.06
CA ASN A 744 -4.52 -5.01 6.80
C ASN A 744 -4.74 -5.02 8.32
N CYS A 745 -5.99 -5.02 8.74
CA CYS A 745 -6.36 -4.95 10.15
C CYS A 745 -5.70 -6.04 11.03
N GLN A 746 -5.62 -7.28 10.54
CA GLN A 746 -4.97 -8.38 11.25
C GLN A 746 -3.46 -8.17 11.43
N TYR A 747 -2.80 -7.45 10.50
CA TYR A 747 -1.39 -7.10 10.62
C TYR A 747 -1.18 -6.12 11.79
N PHE A 748 -1.98 -5.06 11.86
CA PHE A 748 -1.91 -4.08 12.96
C PHE A 748 -2.18 -4.71 14.32
N LYS A 749 -3.15 -5.62 14.39
CA LYS A 749 -3.46 -6.39 15.60
C LYS A 749 -2.30 -7.29 16.03
N SER A 750 -1.78 -8.10 15.11
CA SER A 750 -0.72 -9.07 15.42
C SER A 750 0.58 -8.38 15.83
N ASN A 751 0.88 -7.21 15.26
CA ASN A 751 2.09 -6.44 15.56
C ASN A 751 1.88 -5.37 16.63
N LYS A 752 0.65 -5.21 17.17
CA LYS A 752 0.30 -4.19 18.17
C LYS A 752 0.70 -2.77 17.72
N VAL A 753 0.31 -2.43 16.49
CA VAL A 753 0.64 -1.15 15.84
C VAL A 753 -0.63 -0.31 15.71
N GLY A 754 -0.66 0.83 16.38
CA GLY A 754 -1.66 1.88 16.17
C GLY A 754 -1.19 2.90 15.12
N TRP A 755 -2.11 3.56 14.43
CA TRP A 755 -1.75 4.54 13.40
C TRP A 755 -2.70 5.72 13.34
N PHE A 756 -2.14 6.88 12.96
CA PHE A 756 -2.85 8.11 12.70
C PHE A 756 -2.88 8.42 11.21
N VAL A 757 -3.99 8.97 10.74
CA VAL A 757 -4.06 9.60 9.42
C VAL A 757 -3.46 10.99 9.50
N HIS A 758 -2.45 11.28 8.68
CA HIS A 758 -1.97 12.63 8.45
C HIS A 758 -2.50 13.11 7.08
N ALA A 759 -3.54 13.94 7.00
CA ALA A 759 -4.22 14.67 8.10
C ALA A 759 -5.75 14.65 8.00
N TYR A 760 -6.45 15.30 8.95
CA TYR A 760 -7.92 15.30 8.99
C TYR A 760 -8.57 15.98 7.77
N SER A 761 -8.10 17.16 7.38
CA SER A 761 -8.69 17.99 6.34
C SER A 761 -7.62 18.76 5.56
N ASP A 762 -7.88 19.03 4.28
CA ASP A 762 -7.03 19.85 3.42
C ASP A 762 -6.90 21.29 3.89
N SER A 763 -7.87 21.79 4.67
CA SER A 763 -7.75 23.11 5.28
C SER A 763 -6.59 23.20 6.28
N GLY A 764 -6.19 22.04 6.81
CA GLY A 764 -5.02 21.90 7.68
C GLY A 764 -3.79 21.49 6.89
N GLU A 765 -3.90 20.41 6.12
CA GLU A 765 -2.79 19.85 5.37
C GLU A 765 -3.21 19.61 3.91
N PRO A 766 -2.97 20.59 3.01
CA PRO A 766 -3.39 20.51 1.63
C PRO A 766 -2.96 19.20 0.95
N GLY A 767 -3.90 18.52 0.29
CA GLY A 767 -3.66 17.29 -0.45
C GLY A 767 -3.59 16.03 0.42
N PHE A 768 -3.19 16.12 1.70
CA PHE A 768 -3.12 15.01 2.64
C PHE A 768 -4.40 14.80 3.46
N GLY A 769 -5.31 15.78 3.47
CA GLY A 769 -6.57 15.71 4.22
C GLY A 769 -7.45 14.52 3.81
N MET A 770 -8.10 13.88 4.78
CA MET A 770 -9.19 12.92 4.51
C MET A 770 -10.47 13.63 4.03
N LEU A 771 -10.65 14.88 4.46
CA LEU A 771 -11.65 15.81 3.96
C LEU A 771 -11.03 16.79 2.96
N ASP A 772 -11.81 17.18 1.96
CA ASP A 772 -11.46 18.27 1.04
C ASP A 772 -11.60 19.66 1.71
N TRP A 773 -11.26 20.72 0.99
CA TRP A 773 -11.39 22.11 1.43
C TRP A 773 -12.81 22.53 1.84
N ASN A 774 -13.83 21.79 1.42
CA ASN A 774 -15.24 22.04 1.73
C ASN A 774 -15.75 21.12 2.85
N ASN A 775 -14.86 20.37 3.52
CA ASN A 775 -15.16 19.37 4.56
C ASN A 775 -15.95 18.14 4.08
N ASN A 776 -15.93 17.85 2.77
CA ASN A 776 -16.49 16.62 2.23
C ASN A 776 -15.46 15.49 2.30
N PRO A 777 -15.86 14.25 2.66
CA PRO A 777 -14.97 13.09 2.56
C PRO A 777 -14.50 12.87 1.13
N LYS A 778 -13.19 12.69 0.93
CA LYS A 778 -12.61 12.48 -0.41
C LYS A 778 -12.91 11.10 -1.01
N PHE A 779 -13.15 10.11 -0.15
CA PHE A 779 -13.59 8.77 -0.54
C PHE A 779 -14.25 8.04 0.63
N GLY A 780 -14.83 6.87 0.37
CA GLY A 780 -15.45 6.01 1.39
C GLY A 780 -14.42 5.41 2.35
N PHE A 781 -13.88 6.21 3.25
CA PHE A 781 -12.95 5.77 4.28
C PHE A 781 -13.73 5.33 5.52
N ASN A 782 -13.77 4.03 5.78
CA ASN A 782 -14.40 3.45 6.97
C ASN A 782 -13.38 2.59 7.71
N PRO A 783 -12.49 3.20 8.52
CA PRO A 783 -11.50 2.45 9.25
C PRO A 783 -12.18 1.57 10.30
N TYR A 784 -12.07 0.25 10.16
CA TYR A 784 -12.53 -0.65 11.21
C TYR A 784 -11.61 -0.59 12.41
N ARG A 785 -12.22 -0.78 13.57
CA ARG A 785 -11.49 -1.07 14.78
C ARG A 785 -11.03 -2.53 14.74
N CYS A 786 -9.73 -2.71 14.59
CA CYS A 786 -9.06 -3.98 14.80
C CYS A 786 -9.20 -4.42 16.26
#